data_AF-A0A820ZMA2-F1
#
_entry.id   AF-A0A820ZMA2-F1
#
_cell.length_a   1.000
_cell.length_b   1.000
_cell.length_c   1.000
_cell.angle_alpha   90.00
_cell.angle_beta   90.00
_cell.angle_gamma   90.00
#
_symmetry.space_group_name_H-M   'P 1'
#
loop_
_entity.id
_entity.type
_entity.pdbx_description
1 polymer ?
#
loop_
_entity_poly.entity_id
_entity_poly.type
_entity_poly.pdbx_seq_one_letter_code
_entity_poly.pdbx_strand_id
1 'polypeptide(L)'
;MKSFIDLDLAEKIYFYKREYLSTKQEWINEACNQLRNRLNYLNTIVCQKLNENLTRAIDNCIASCRYHFFSYDGPKYKILSLPSTPFVGNYFYYPNEEFKHPDEINHLIENDLHYQSFVMAHNGWIINDDPLRNFADEGQESYLRRDILQWSDLIKLRFGTKYEDCPSLYNYMKEYTRLIATTFHGCRLDNCHSTPLWFAQEMMDYAREINPNFYINAELSTGNITSDVRFINRIGINSILKESHRAFDPYELGQMISLVSESDPIGSFNKSRICKLLQTKPYAWFYDQTHDNPCQIERRSVEDSITRSACVAMANCSTGSNRGYDELIPHHIDVVHETRFYSKWGYQNKQINEKTAIISIKKSLNKLHMDLFQQGFTQLMVDQLSTSALLITRHNPETHKSVLLISHTSFFQPSGKWEYINSLSIEGVIDDIILEASINHPQEREPVRNFQRSKEYINGLEQTKIYFRENVLIEQSRCIRLKSPNSPDYIGFRTIEFTNEFRPGSIIALQISVLPQIRQSIINIKQMIKQFSNSTSQFNKIVKNLTLIDLERVLYRTSAEEQSDGKSFDVYIIPDYGKLNYCGLQAIITILDQIRLFNQLKHPLVLNLKQGNWLMNYISNRLKIYSNTKQLGEWYDNVFRYINSLSRLMIPIYFDLIIRNSYELLLEHGSSLMSSFIRQSSIFIRSLAQTSIQLISIVPNSRLPLLSPNLCEPRPFEEKNEQTFEIIQQIPSLATGFPYFASDIWRNSSRNTFTSLRGLLLLTGRYEEARYLILSYGGCLRHGLIPNLLADGKISRFNSRDSVWWWLYSVSNYTNIVPDGYKILSDKVSRLYPTHDSPIQPVGSHDQFLYDVIHEVLRCHLQLLSFRERGAGHSLDSNMNDEGFNNQIGVDSKTGFVFGGNRWNCGTWMDKMGSSE
;
A
#
# COMPACT_ATOMS: atom_id res chain seq x y z
N MET A 1 41.45 -2.07 -35.33
CA MET A 1 40.69 -3.34 -35.43
C MET A 1 41.60 -4.36 -36.10
N LYS A 2 41.91 -5.48 -35.45
CA LYS A 2 42.57 -6.60 -36.12
C LYS A 2 41.47 -7.50 -36.67
N SER A 3 41.19 -7.42 -37.97
CA SER A 3 40.28 -8.31 -38.67
C SER A 3 41.10 -9.33 -39.44
N PHE A 4 40.74 -10.62 -39.31
CA PHE A 4 41.39 -11.72 -40.00
C PHE A 4 40.37 -12.46 -40.86
N ILE A 5 40.85 -13.07 -41.94
CA ILE A 5 40.05 -13.94 -42.81
C ILE A 5 40.36 -15.37 -42.41
N ASP A 6 39.33 -16.16 -42.12
CA ASP A 6 39.45 -17.61 -42.05
C ASP A 6 39.56 -18.16 -43.49
N LEU A 7 40.78 -18.51 -43.88
CA LEU A 7 41.05 -18.98 -45.24
C LEU A 7 40.42 -20.35 -45.52
N ASP A 8 40.31 -21.23 -44.52
CA ASP A 8 39.70 -22.56 -44.66
C ASP A 8 38.19 -22.44 -44.91
N LEU A 9 37.54 -21.50 -44.22
CA LEU A 9 36.14 -21.18 -44.45
C LEU A 9 35.93 -20.52 -45.82
N ALA A 10 36.82 -19.59 -46.21
CA ALA A 10 36.76 -18.94 -47.50
C ALA A 10 36.92 -19.94 -48.66
N GLU A 11 37.81 -20.93 -48.52
CA GLU A 11 37.97 -22.01 -49.50
C GLU A 11 36.66 -22.78 -49.69
N LYS A 12 36.02 -23.23 -48.59
CA LYS A 12 34.75 -23.97 -48.64
C LYS A 12 33.61 -23.20 -49.28
N ILE A 13 33.52 -21.89 -49.05
CA ILE A 13 32.40 -21.06 -49.52
C ILE A 13 32.59 -20.66 -50.99
N TYR A 14 33.81 -20.27 -51.39
CA TYR A 14 34.04 -19.63 -52.69
C TYR A 14 34.65 -20.56 -53.74
N PHE A 15 35.40 -21.59 -53.33
CA PHE A 15 36.13 -22.51 -54.20
C PHE A 15 35.41 -23.87 -54.35
N TYR A 16 34.17 -23.85 -54.85
CA TYR A 16 33.38 -25.05 -55.23
C TYR A 16 33.23 -25.17 -56.75
N LYS A 17 33.15 -26.39 -57.30
CA LYS A 17 33.10 -26.65 -58.75
C LYS A 17 31.84 -26.02 -59.39
N ARG A 18 32.04 -25.23 -60.46
CA ARG A 18 30.97 -24.53 -61.21
C ARG A 18 30.83 -25.13 -62.60
N GLU A 19 29.69 -25.77 -62.87
CA GLU A 19 29.47 -26.56 -64.10
C GLU A 19 29.40 -25.74 -65.40
N TYR A 20 29.18 -24.43 -65.28
CA TYR A 20 29.09 -23.51 -66.42
C TYR A 20 30.43 -22.89 -66.85
N LEU A 21 31.54 -23.25 -66.20
CA LEU A 21 32.90 -22.76 -66.53
C LEU A 21 33.75 -23.91 -67.08
N SER A 22 34.39 -23.68 -68.23
CA SER A 22 35.06 -24.70 -69.04
C SER A 22 36.50 -24.99 -68.62
N THR A 23 37.17 -24.06 -67.93
CA THR A 23 38.58 -24.21 -67.53
C THR A 23 38.81 -24.01 -66.03
N LYS A 24 39.84 -24.69 -65.48
CA LYS A 24 40.27 -24.51 -64.09
C LYS A 24 40.65 -23.06 -63.77
N GLN A 25 41.24 -22.35 -64.74
CA GLN A 25 41.63 -20.96 -64.59
C GLN A 25 40.42 -20.03 -64.47
N GLU A 26 39.38 -20.23 -65.30
CA GLU A 26 38.11 -19.51 -65.19
C GLU A 26 37.46 -19.73 -63.82
N TRP A 27 37.49 -20.96 -63.31
CA TRP A 27 36.96 -21.27 -61.98
C TRP A 27 37.69 -20.55 -60.84
N ILE A 28 39.03 -20.59 -60.84
CA ILE A 28 39.85 -19.89 -59.83
C ILE A 28 39.60 -18.38 -59.89
N ASN A 29 39.57 -17.80 -61.10
CA ASN A 29 39.32 -16.38 -61.28
C ASN A 29 37.94 -15.98 -60.75
N GLU A 30 36.90 -16.78 -61.01
CA GLU A 30 35.53 -16.51 -60.53
C GLU A 30 35.42 -16.63 -59.00
N ALA A 31 36.08 -17.62 -58.40
CA ALA A 31 36.15 -17.79 -56.95
C ALA A 31 36.88 -16.61 -56.28
N CYS A 32 38.04 -16.22 -56.81
CA CYS A 32 38.80 -15.06 -56.35
C CYS A 32 38.01 -13.75 -56.49
N ASN A 33 37.27 -13.58 -57.59
CA ASN A 33 36.43 -12.40 -57.81
C ASN A 33 35.26 -12.36 -56.81
N GLN A 34 34.59 -13.47 -56.54
CA GLN A 34 33.51 -13.50 -55.55
C GLN A 34 34.01 -13.25 -54.12
N LEU A 35 35.15 -13.85 -53.74
CA LEU A 35 35.80 -13.55 -52.46
C LEU A 35 36.17 -12.07 -52.37
N ARG A 36 36.80 -11.51 -53.41
CA ARG A 36 37.13 -10.07 -53.48
C ARG A 36 35.88 -9.20 -53.34
N ASN A 37 34.80 -9.52 -54.04
CA ASN A 37 33.54 -8.77 -53.97
C ASN A 37 32.95 -8.84 -52.55
N ARG A 38 32.98 -10.00 -51.89
CA ARG A 38 32.52 -10.12 -50.50
C ARG A 38 33.40 -9.31 -49.55
N LEU A 39 34.72 -9.40 -49.68
CA LEU A 39 35.65 -8.65 -48.84
C LEU A 39 35.46 -7.14 -49.03
N ASN A 40 35.29 -6.67 -50.27
CA ASN A 40 34.96 -5.27 -50.55
C ASN A 40 33.64 -4.85 -49.90
N TYR A 41 32.60 -5.68 -49.94
CA TYR A 41 31.33 -5.42 -49.26
C TYR A 41 31.50 -5.34 -47.74
N LEU A 42 32.18 -6.32 -47.12
CA LEU A 42 32.42 -6.33 -45.68
C LEU A 42 33.28 -5.14 -45.23
N ASN A 43 34.34 -4.83 -45.98
CA ASN A 43 35.16 -3.63 -45.75
C ASN A 43 34.32 -2.36 -45.91
N THR A 44 33.37 -2.31 -46.85
CA THR A 44 32.48 -1.16 -46.99
C THR A 44 31.63 -0.96 -45.73
N ILE A 45 31.07 -2.03 -45.15
CA ILE A 45 30.31 -1.96 -43.89
C ILE A 45 31.20 -1.46 -42.74
N VAL A 46 32.41 -2.01 -42.61
CA VAL A 46 33.35 -1.59 -41.57
C VAL A 46 33.77 -0.13 -41.75
N CYS A 47 34.07 0.29 -42.99
CA CYS A 47 34.38 1.68 -43.32
C CYS A 47 33.22 2.62 -43.02
N GLN A 48 31.97 2.23 -43.32
CA GLN A 48 30.79 3.01 -42.98
C GLN A 48 30.69 3.23 -41.47
N LYS A 49 30.79 2.15 -40.68
CA LYS A 49 30.77 2.24 -39.21
C LYS A 49 31.93 3.08 -38.66
N LEU A 50 33.14 2.92 -39.21
CA LEU A 50 34.29 3.72 -38.81
C LEU A 50 34.07 5.21 -39.14
N ASN A 51 33.52 5.53 -40.30
CA ASN A 51 33.20 6.90 -40.69
C ASN A 51 32.13 7.51 -39.79
N GLU A 52 31.12 6.74 -39.38
CA GLU A 52 30.13 7.18 -38.38
C GLU A 52 30.80 7.50 -37.05
N ASN A 53 31.68 6.62 -36.56
CA ASN A 53 32.43 6.84 -35.32
C ASN A 53 33.34 8.07 -35.37
N LEU A 54 34.06 8.25 -36.48
CA LEU A 54 34.97 9.38 -36.67
C LEU A 54 34.20 10.69 -36.81
N THR A 55 33.09 10.70 -37.56
CA THR A 55 32.18 11.86 -37.64
C THR A 55 31.70 12.26 -36.24
N ARG A 56 31.26 11.28 -35.44
CA ARG A 56 30.84 11.52 -34.06
C ARG A 56 31.97 12.05 -33.16
N ALA A 57 33.20 11.52 -33.33
CA ALA A 57 34.37 12.04 -32.63
C ALA A 57 34.67 13.50 -32.96
N ILE A 58 34.55 13.88 -34.25
CA ILE A 58 34.72 15.27 -34.70
C ILE A 58 33.65 16.15 -34.07
N ASP A 59 32.38 15.74 -34.13
CA ASP A 59 31.26 16.50 -33.56
C ASP A 59 31.44 16.74 -32.06
N ASN A 60 31.84 15.71 -31.32
CA ASN A 60 32.10 15.81 -29.88
C ASN A 60 33.30 16.71 -29.56
N CYS A 61 34.38 16.66 -30.35
CA CYS A 61 35.51 17.60 -30.20
C CYS A 61 35.06 19.05 -30.44
N ILE A 62 34.26 19.29 -31.49
CA ILE A 62 33.70 20.62 -31.78
C ILE A 62 32.79 21.09 -30.65
N ALA A 63 31.93 20.21 -30.12
CA ALA A 63 31.04 20.51 -29.00
C ALA A 63 31.82 20.87 -27.73
N SER A 64 32.87 20.10 -27.41
CA SER A 64 33.77 20.38 -26.29
C SER A 64 34.44 21.75 -26.42
N CYS A 65 34.97 22.07 -27.60
CA CYS A 65 35.56 23.38 -27.87
C CYS A 65 34.52 24.52 -27.75
N ARG A 66 33.32 24.33 -28.31
CA ARG A 66 32.20 25.29 -28.17
C ARG A 66 31.89 25.56 -26.71
N TYR A 67 31.77 24.51 -25.89
CA TYR A 67 31.51 24.64 -24.46
C TYR A 67 32.62 25.40 -23.73
N HIS A 68 33.87 24.98 -23.89
CA HIS A 68 35.00 25.55 -23.14
C HIS A 68 35.32 27.01 -23.48
N PHE A 69 35.16 27.42 -24.75
CA PHE A 69 35.62 28.73 -25.21
C PHE A 69 34.50 29.72 -25.52
N PHE A 70 33.31 29.25 -25.91
CA PHE A 70 32.28 30.11 -26.51
C PHE A 70 30.94 30.09 -25.77
N SER A 71 30.58 29.00 -25.09
CA SER A 71 29.27 28.87 -24.47
C SER A 71 29.09 29.82 -23.29
N TYR A 72 27.87 30.34 -23.12
CA TYR A 72 27.56 31.28 -22.05
C TYR A 72 27.72 30.66 -20.65
N ASP A 73 27.40 29.37 -20.55
CA ASP A 73 27.41 28.51 -19.37
C ASP A 73 28.69 27.66 -19.24
N GLY A 74 29.66 27.84 -20.14
CA GLY A 74 30.97 27.20 -20.07
C GLY A 74 32.05 28.08 -19.40
N PRO A 75 33.26 27.54 -19.20
CA PRO A 75 34.34 28.23 -18.49
C PRO A 75 34.94 29.45 -19.23
N LYS A 76 34.69 29.59 -20.54
CA LYS A 76 35.13 30.72 -21.39
C LYS A 76 36.64 30.97 -21.31
N TYR A 77 37.43 29.92 -21.53
CA TYR A 77 38.88 30.05 -21.59
C TYR A 77 39.29 31.05 -22.67
N LYS A 78 40.25 31.93 -22.34
CA LYS A 78 40.71 32.99 -23.26
C LYS A 78 41.89 32.58 -24.11
N ILE A 79 42.68 31.62 -23.63
CA ILE A 79 43.95 31.20 -24.24
C ILE A 79 43.94 29.68 -24.28
N LEU A 80 44.36 29.14 -25.42
CA LEU A 80 44.66 27.72 -25.57
C LEU A 80 46.10 27.52 -25.09
N SER A 81 46.27 26.75 -24.02
CA SER A 81 47.56 26.47 -23.41
C SER A 81 47.60 25.01 -23.03
N LEU A 82 48.70 24.34 -23.32
CA LEU A 82 48.91 22.95 -22.94
C LEU A 82 49.83 22.92 -21.71
N PRO A 83 49.50 22.15 -20.65
CA PRO A 83 48.37 21.23 -20.53
C PRO A 83 47.08 21.84 -19.94
N SER A 84 47.08 23.10 -19.52
CA SER A 84 46.05 23.71 -18.66
C SER A 84 44.69 24.02 -19.31
N THR A 85 44.66 24.34 -20.61
CA THR A 85 43.44 24.66 -21.37
C THR A 85 43.51 24.04 -22.77
N PRO A 86 43.48 22.70 -22.87
CA PRO A 86 43.60 22.00 -24.14
C PRO A 86 42.33 22.18 -24.99
N PHE A 87 42.48 22.04 -26.31
CA PHE A 87 41.36 22.08 -27.27
C PHE A 87 40.28 21.02 -26.95
N VAL A 88 40.72 19.85 -26.52
CA VAL A 88 39.94 18.71 -26.05
C VAL A 88 40.68 18.16 -24.83
N GLY A 89 39.98 17.89 -23.73
CA GLY A 89 40.62 17.39 -22.50
C GLY A 89 41.33 16.03 -22.70
N ASN A 90 42.28 15.73 -21.81
CA ASN A 90 43.06 14.49 -21.90
C ASN A 90 42.21 13.28 -21.48
N TYR A 91 42.11 12.30 -22.39
CA TYR A 91 41.38 11.05 -22.17
C TYR A 91 42.25 9.92 -21.61
N PHE A 92 43.56 10.06 -21.74
CA PHE A 92 44.53 9.10 -21.23
C PHE A 92 45.64 9.84 -20.48
N TYR A 93 46.08 9.22 -19.40
CA TYR A 93 47.32 9.54 -18.73
C TYR A 93 48.48 8.93 -19.51
N TYR A 94 49.56 9.70 -19.68
CA TYR A 94 50.79 9.26 -20.33
C TYR A 94 51.97 9.43 -19.36
N PRO A 95 52.83 8.41 -19.18
CA PRO A 95 53.97 8.48 -18.28
C PRO A 95 55.07 9.43 -18.81
N ASN A 96 55.75 10.13 -17.89
CA ASN A 96 56.77 11.16 -18.15
C ASN A 96 56.20 12.41 -18.85
N GLU A 97 55.66 13.34 -18.04
CA GLU A 97 54.84 14.53 -18.41
C GLU A 97 55.48 15.59 -19.33
N GLU A 98 56.65 15.32 -19.94
CA GLU A 98 57.15 16.20 -20.99
C GLU A 98 56.22 16.11 -22.21
N PHE A 99 55.82 17.25 -22.74
CA PHE A 99 54.84 17.35 -23.81
C PHE A 99 55.41 16.77 -25.11
N LYS A 100 55.20 15.47 -25.34
CA LYS A 100 55.63 14.76 -26.55
C LYS A 100 54.62 14.96 -27.67
N HIS A 101 55.11 15.04 -28.91
CA HIS A 101 54.24 15.11 -30.08
C HIS A 101 53.38 13.82 -30.18
N PRO A 102 52.12 13.86 -30.65
CA PRO A 102 51.28 12.67 -30.77
C PRO A 102 51.95 11.50 -31.52
N ASP A 103 52.76 11.80 -32.55
CA ASP A 103 53.51 10.77 -33.29
C ASP A 103 54.59 10.08 -32.45
N GLU A 104 55.26 10.83 -31.56
CA GLU A 104 56.23 10.26 -30.62
C GLU A 104 55.54 9.37 -29.58
N ILE A 105 54.37 9.81 -29.08
CA ILE A 105 53.54 9.02 -28.17
C ILE A 105 53.10 7.72 -28.86
N ASN A 106 52.62 7.80 -30.10
CA ASN A 106 52.24 6.62 -30.88
C ASN A 106 53.42 5.67 -31.09
N HIS A 107 54.59 6.20 -31.45
CA HIS A 107 55.80 5.39 -31.61
C HIS A 107 56.20 4.70 -30.30
N LEU A 108 56.10 5.38 -29.15
CA LEU A 108 56.37 4.78 -27.84
C LEU A 108 55.35 3.70 -27.49
N ILE A 109 54.05 3.93 -27.73
CA ILE A 109 53.00 2.94 -27.48
C ILE A 109 53.19 1.69 -28.35
N GLU A 110 53.62 1.85 -29.60
CA GLU A 110 53.81 0.73 -30.54
C GLU A 110 55.07 -0.09 -30.24
N ASN A 111 56.13 0.53 -29.72
CA ASN A 111 57.46 -0.09 -29.63
C ASN A 111 57.97 -0.31 -28.20
N ASP A 112 57.38 0.31 -27.18
CA ASP A 112 57.77 0.16 -25.77
C ASP A 112 56.61 -0.43 -24.93
N LEU A 113 56.70 -1.74 -24.67
CA LEU A 113 55.73 -2.48 -23.86
C LEU A 113 55.62 -1.96 -22.41
N HIS A 114 56.72 -1.45 -21.86
CA HIS A 114 56.70 -0.88 -20.51
C HIS A 114 55.93 0.43 -20.54
N TYR A 115 56.24 1.34 -21.47
CA TYR A 115 55.49 2.59 -21.65
C TYR A 115 53.98 2.34 -21.87
N GLN A 116 53.65 1.40 -22.74
CA GLN A 116 52.26 1.01 -23.03
C GLN A 116 51.49 0.61 -21.78
N SER A 117 52.12 -0.11 -20.84
CA SER A 117 51.47 -0.59 -19.61
C SER A 117 51.07 0.53 -18.63
N PHE A 118 51.64 1.73 -18.78
CA PHE A 118 51.34 2.91 -17.96
C PHE A 118 50.44 3.94 -18.65
N VAL A 119 50.00 3.68 -19.88
CA VAL A 119 48.98 4.51 -20.53
C VAL A 119 47.61 4.12 -20.00
N MET A 120 47.02 4.98 -19.17
CA MET A 120 45.79 4.67 -18.43
C MET A 120 44.65 5.57 -18.84
N ALA A 121 43.44 5.03 -18.91
CA ALA A 121 42.26 5.81 -19.29
C ALA A 121 41.78 6.69 -18.13
N HIS A 122 41.45 7.95 -18.43
CA HIS A 122 40.76 8.83 -17.49
C HIS A 122 39.29 8.41 -17.33
N ASN A 123 38.73 8.59 -16.14
CA ASN A 123 37.32 8.35 -15.89
C ASN A 123 36.46 9.54 -16.36
N GLY A 124 35.15 9.41 -16.24
CA GLY A 124 34.20 10.46 -16.60
C GLY A 124 32.78 9.91 -16.61
N TRP A 125 31.91 10.58 -17.37
CA TRP A 125 30.53 10.16 -17.58
C TRP A 125 30.08 10.46 -19.00
N ILE A 126 29.00 9.82 -19.44
CA ILE A 126 28.42 10.01 -20.78
C ILE A 126 27.01 10.55 -20.61
N ILE A 127 26.68 11.59 -21.39
CA ILE A 127 25.34 12.19 -21.37
C ILE A 127 24.31 11.16 -21.85
N ASN A 128 23.27 10.94 -21.05
CA ASN A 128 22.14 10.04 -21.35
C ASN A 128 22.53 8.58 -21.63
N ASP A 129 23.64 8.09 -21.07
CA ASP A 129 24.02 6.68 -21.19
C ASP A 129 23.44 5.82 -20.06
N ASP A 130 23.43 4.50 -20.26
CA ASP A 130 23.18 3.54 -19.18
C ASP A 130 24.37 3.56 -18.21
N PRO A 131 24.19 4.05 -16.95
CA PRO A 131 25.28 4.14 -16.00
C PRO A 131 25.84 2.77 -15.58
N LEU A 132 25.07 1.69 -15.79
CA LEU A 132 25.50 0.33 -15.49
C LEU A 132 26.46 -0.22 -16.54
N ARG A 133 26.52 0.40 -17.72
CA ARG A 133 27.45 0.03 -18.78
C ARG A 133 28.80 0.69 -18.52
N ASN A 134 29.81 -0.13 -18.25
CA ASN A 134 31.17 0.37 -18.17
C ASN A 134 31.67 0.75 -19.57
N PHE A 135 31.73 2.05 -19.86
CA PHE A 135 32.18 2.61 -21.14
C PHE A 135 33.65 2.35 -21.48
N ALA A 136 34.43 1.78 -20.56
CA ALA A 136 35.82 1.37 -20.79
C ALA A 136 35.98 -0.13 -21.07
N ASP A 137 34.90 -0.92 -21.05
CA ASP A 137 34.97 -2.35 -21.34
C ASP A 137 35.27 -2.63 -22.81
N GLU A 138 35.74 -3.85 -23.08
CA GLU A 138 36.01 -4.32 -24.43
C GLU A 138 34.74 -4.24 -25.31
N GLY A 139 34.91 -3.78 -26.55
CA GLY A 139 33.81 -3.58 -27.50
C GLY A 139 33.09 -2.24 -27.38
N GLN A 140 33.37 -1.44 -26.36
CA GLN A 140 32.91 -0.05 -26.28
C GLN A 140 33.78 0.87 -27.14
N GLU A 141 33.14 1.81 -27.85
CA GLU A 141 33.84 2.77 -28.72
C GLU A 141 33.82 4.19 -28.12
N SER A 142 33.41 4.36 -26.86
CA SER A 142 33.19 5.67 -26.23
C SER A 142 34.43 6.57 -26.19
N TYR A 143 35.61 6.00 -25.92
CA TYR A 143 36.88 6.74 -25.97
C TYR A 143 37.26 7.15 -27.40
N LEU A 144 36.99 6.28 -28.39
CA LEU A 144 37.26 6.56 -29.81
C LEU A 144 36.32 7.66 -30.32
N ARG A 145 35.04 7.56 -29.99
CA ARG A 145 33.98 8.51 -30.37
C ARG A 145 34.01 9.81 -29.57
N ARG A 146 34.86 9.92 -28.54
CA ARG A 146 34.92 11.08 -27.64
C ARG A 146 33.58 11.38 -26.97
N ASP A 147 32.83 10.33 -26.64
CA ASP A 147 31.50 10.43 -26.01
C ASP A 147 31.58 10.80 -24.51
N ILE A 148 32.76 10.70 -23.91
CA ILE A 148 32.98 10.81 -22.47
C ILE A 148 33.30 12.26 -22.11
N LEU A 149 32.57 12.81 -21.16
CA LEU A 149 32.97 14.00 -20.42
C LEU A 149 33.99 13.58 -19.36
N GLN A 150 35.25 13.71 -19.73
CA GLN A 150 36.41 13.17 -19.03
C GLN A 150 36.85 14.05 -17.86
N TRP A 151 37.26 13.39 -16.78
CA TRP A 151 37.93 13.99 -15.63
C TRP A 151 39.43 13.72 -15.74
N SER A 152 40.17 14.67 -16.30
CA SER A 152 41.61 14.52 -16.59
C SER A 152 42.49 14.45 -15.34
N ASP A 153 41.92 14.66 -14.16
CA ASP A 153 42.55 14.51 -12.84
C ASP A 153 42.41 13.08 -12.27
N LEU A 154 41.52 12.25 -12.83
CA LEU A 154 41.18 10.93 -12.29
C LEU A 154 41.45 9.80 -13.28
N ILE A 155 42.21 8.79 -12.87
CA ILE A 155 42.39 7.53 -13.61
C ILE A 155 41.24 6.58 -13.28
N LYS A 156 40.66 5.93 -14.30
CA LYS A 156 39.61 4.94 -14.13
C LYS A 156 40.19 3.61 -13.64
N LEU A 157 39.71 3.14 -12.50
CA LEU A 157 40.11 1.85 -11.92
C LEU A 157 39.34 0.69 -12.58
N ARG A 158 40.07 -0.34 -13.05
CA ARG A 158 39.50 -1.51 -13.74
C ARG A 158 39.43 -2.73 -12.80
N PHE A 159 38.30 -2.89 -12.11
CA PHE A 159 38.08 -4.03 -11.20
C PHE A 159 37.79 -5.35 -11.90
N GLY A 160 37.33 -5.32 -13.15
CA GLY A 160 36.88 -6.51 -13.86
C GLY A 160 35.50 -7.00 -13.40
N THR A 161 35.24 -8.28 -13.61
CA THR A 161 33.98 -8.97 -13.30
C THR A 161 34.05 -9.83 -12.03
N LYS A 162 35.27 -10.12 -11.57
CA LYS A 162 35.57 -10.97 -10.42
C LYS A 162 36.93 -10.62 -9.81
N TYR A 163 37.19 -11.13 -8.62
CA TYR A 163 38.43 -10.92 -7.88
C TYR A 163 39.70 -11.20 -8.71
N GLU A 164 39.70 -12.31 -9.47
CA GLU A 164 40.89 -12.77 -10.20
C GLU A 164 41.31 -11.85 -11.34
N ASP A 165 40.43 -10.94 -11.79
CA ASP A 165 40.72 -10.03 -12.90
C ASP A 165 41.70 -8.92 -12.50
N CYS A 166 41.72 -8.52 -11.22
CA CYS A 166 42.71 -7.57 -10.67
C CYS A 166 42.91 -7.71 -9.12
N PRO A 167 43.58 -8.78 -8.65
CA PRO A 167 43.72 -9.06 -7.21
C PRO A 167 44.38 -7.94 -6.40
N SER A 168 45.43 -7.32 -6.95
CA SER A 168 46.19 -6.26 -6.26
C SER A 168 45.32 -5.03 -5.97
N LEU A 169 44.51 -4.60 -6.94
CA LEU A 169 43.60 -3.47 -6.79
C LEU A 169 42.48 -3.78 -5.80
N TYR A 170 41.90 -4.98 -5.89
CA TYR A 170 40.88 -5.41 -4.93
C TYR A 170 41.44 -5.41 -3.50
N ASN A 171 42.62 -5.99 -3.28
CA ASN A 171 43.23 -6.04 -1.95
C ASN A 171 43.55 -4.65 -1.40
N TYR A 172 44.02 -3.74 -2.26
CA TYR A 172 44.24 -2.34 -1.91
C TYR A 172 42.93 -1.66 -1.46
N MET A 173 41.85 -1.83 -2.24
CA MET A 173 40.56 -1.26 -1.89
C MET A 173 39.96 -1.90 -0.65
N LYS A 174 40.16 -3.20 -0.43
CA LYS A 174 39.74 -3.88 0.80
C LYS A 174 40.42 -3.28 2.02
N GLU A 175 41.72 -3.00 1.95
CA GLU A 175 42.43 -2.32 3.05
C GLU A 175 41.96 -0.87 3.23
N TYR A 176 41.71 -0.14 2.13
CA TYR A 176 41.09 1.19 2.21
C TYR A 176 39.72 1.15 2.91
N THR A 177 38.87 0.20 2.54
CA THR A 177 37.57 -0.02 3.17
C THR A 177 37.73 -0.36 4.66
N ARG A 178 38.74 -1.15 5.04
CA ARG A 178 39.07 -1.42 6.45
C ARG A 178 39.39 -0.12 7.20
N LEU A 179 40.22 0.74 6.63
CA LEU A 179 40.57 2.03 7.23
C LEU A 179 39.34 2.92 7.39
N ILE A 180 38.47 2.98 6.39
CA ILE A 180 37.23 3.75 6.48
C ILE A 180 36.30 3.19 7.57
N ALA A 181 36.08 1.87 7.58
CA ALA A 181 35.17 1.21 8.53
C ALA A 181 35.64 1.28 9.99
N THR A 182 36.95 1.28 10.22
CA THR A 182 37.55 1.44 11.56
C THR A 182 37.58 2.88 12.04
N THR A 183 37.51 3.86 11.13
CA THR A 183 37.65 5.28 11.47
C THR A 183 36.30 6.01 11.57
N PHE A 184 35.34 5.66 10.71
CA PHE A 184 34.08 6.40 10.55
C PHE A 184 32.85 5.54 10.88
N HIS A 185 31.74 6.21 11.23
CA HIS A 185 30.45 5.56 11.45
C HIS A 185 29.77 5.10 10.14
N GLY A 186 30.25 5.56 8.99
CA GLY A 186 29.63 5.31 7.70
C GLY A 186 30.37 5.97 6.55
N CYS A 187 29.87 5.81 5.33
CA CYS A 187 30.38 6.46 4.12
C CYS A 187 29.28 7.05 3.24
N ARG A 188 29.67 8.02 2.40
CA ARG A 188 28.90 8.46 1.22
C ARG A 188 29.53 7.82 -0.02
N LEU A 189 28.77 6.99 -0.74
CA LEU A 189 29.16 6.44 -2.03
C LEU A 189 28.84 7.46 -3.12
N ASP A 190 29.89 8.09 -3.62
CA ASP A 190 29.82 8.99 -4.76
C ASP A 190 29.57 8.22 -6.06
N ASN A 191 28.70 8.74 -6.93
CA ASN A 191 28.38 8.13 -8.23
C ASN A 191 28.17 6.60 -8.17
N CYS A 192 27.43 6.12 -7.16
CA CYS A 192 27.33 4.70 -6.83
C CYS A 192 26.82 3.85 -8.00
N HIS A 193 25.97 4.43 -8.85
CA HIS A 193 25.39 3.79 -10.04
C HIS A 193 26.44 3.41 -11.09
N SER A 194 27.62 4.04 -11.08
CA SER A 194 28.73 3.77 -12.00
C SER A 194 29.78 2.81 -11.42
N THR A 195 29.55 2.29 -10.22
CA THR A 195 30.43 1.30 -9.56
C THR A 195 29.92 -0.11 -9.85
N PRO A 196 30.79 -1.07 -10.24
CA PRO A 196 30.37 -2.46 -10.44
C PRO A 196 29.68 -3.01 -9.19
N LEU A 197 28.44 -3.48 -9.35
CA LEU A 197 27.57 -3.85 -8.23
C LEU A 197 28.18 -4.95 -7.33
N TRP A 198 28.83 -5.94 -7.93
CA TRP A 198 29.49 -7.03 -7.19
C TRP A 198 30.60 -6.49 -6.28
N PHE A 199 31.39 -5.53 -6.78
CA PHE A 199 32.51 -4.95 -6.06
C PHE A 199 32.02 -4.04 -4.92
N ALA A 200 31.03 -3.18 -5.21
CA ALA A 200 30.43 -2.32 -4.21
C ALA A 200 29.80 -3.14 -3.06
N GLN A 201 29.12 -4.24 -3.40
CA GLN A 201 28.56 -5.16 -2.41
C GLN A 201 29.68 -5.75 -1.52
N GLU A 202 30.69 -6.37 -2.12
CA GLU A 202 31.81 -7.00 -1.38
C GLU A 202 32.52 -6.04 -0.43
N MET A 203 32.80 -4.81 -0.88
CA MET A 203 33.45 -3.80 -0.03
C MET A 203 32.53 -3.39 1.13
N MET A 204 31.25 -3.16 0.88
CA MET A 204 30.33 -2.73 1.93
C MET A 204 29.98 -3.85 2.91
N ASP A 205 29.91 -5.09 2.44
CA ASP A 205 29.78 -6.27 3.30
C ASP A 205 31.01 -6.39 4.21
N TYR A 206 32.22 -6.25 3.67
CA TYR A 206 33.45 -6.24 4.47
C TYR A 206 33.51 -5.07 5.48
N ALA A 207 33.05 -3.88 5.11
CA ALA A 207 32.94 -2.75 6.04
C ALA A 207 32.02 -3.10 7.23
N ARG A 208 30.94 -3.84 6.98
CA ARG A 208 29.98 -4.28 8.00
C ARG A 208 30.43 -5.48 8.83
N GLU A 209 31.30 -6.31 8.29
CA GLU A 209 31.99 -7.33 9.10
C GLU A 209 32.84 -6.67 10.20
N ILE A 210 33.46 -5.53 9.89
CA ILE A 210 34.28 -4.76 10.84
C ILE A 210 33.41 -3.91 11.77
N ASN A 211 32.44 -3.20 11.21
CA ASN A 211 31.51 -2.34 11.95
C ASN A 211 30.05 -2.70 11.56
N PRO A 212 29.36 -3.54 12.35
CA PRO A 212 28.00 -3.98 12.03
C PRO A 212 26.97 -2.85 11.86
N ASN A 213 27.25 -1.67 12.43
CA ASN A 213 26.38 -0.49 12.34
C ASN A 213 26.85 0.53 11.28
N PHE A 214 27.75 0.12 10.37
CA PHE A 214 28.30 1.02 9.35
C PHE A 214 27.20 1.54 8.41
N TYR A 215 27.00 2.86 8.44
CA TYR A 215 25.94 3.56 7.71
C TYR A 215 26.37 3.87 6.27
N ILE A 216 25.53 3.54 5.30
CA ILE A 216 25.83 3.74 3.87
C ILE A 216 24.81 4.72 3.29
N ASN A 217 25.28 5.91 2.93
CA ASN A 217 24.53 6.82 2.08
C ASN A 217 25.06 6.74 0.64
N ALA A 218 24.18 6.83 -0.36
CA ALA A 218 24.62 6.79 -1.76
C ALA A 218 24.02 7.91 -2.59
N GLU A 219 24.85 8.48 -3.46
CA GLU A 219 24.36 9.19 -4.64
C GLU A 219 24.04 8.16 -5.73
N LEU A 220 22.75 7.88 -5.87
CA LEU A 220 22.24 6.81 -6.73
C LEU A 220 21.12 7.33 -7.64
N SER A 221 21.34 7.21 -8.95
CA SER A 221 20.36 7.53 -9.97
C SER A 221 20.64 6.69 -11.22
N THR A 222 20.04 5.50 -11.30
CA THR A 222 20.20 4.62 -12.48
C THR A 222 19.24 4.95 -13.62
N GLY A 223 18.34 5.93 -13.43
CA GLY A 223 17.24 6.21 -14.38
C GLY A 223 16.11 5.17 -14.35
N ASN A 224 16.24 4.09 -13.56
CA ASN A 224 15.25 3.04 -13.41
C ASN A 224 15.09 2.66 -11.93
N ILE A 225 13.88 2.85 -11.40
CA ILE A 225 13.56 2.54 -9.99
C ILE A 225 13.87 1.07 -9.61
N THR A 226 13.73 0.14 -10.54
CA THR A 226 14.02 -1.29 -10.30
C THR A 226 15.51 -1.52 -10.10
N SER A 227 16.34 -0.84 -10.90
CA SER A 227 17.79 -0.88 -10.79
C SER A 227 18.25 -0.19 -9.49
N ASP A 228 17.68 0.95 -9.14
CA ASP A 228 17.96 1.62 -7.86
C ASP A 228 17.67 0.68 -6.67
N VAL A 229 16.49 0.05 -6.66
CA VAL A 229 16.10 -0.94 -5.62
C VAL A 229 17.06 -2.12 -5.58
N ARG A 230 17.55 -2.59 -6.74
CA ARG A 230 18.55 -3.66 -6.80
C ARG A 230 19.85 -3.24 -6.14
N PHE A 231 20.35 -2.04 -6.40
CA PHE A 231 21.55 -1.50 -5.76
C PHE A 231 21.37 -1.36 -4.25
N ILE A 232 20.25 -0.76 -3.83
CA ILE A 232 19.91 -0.56 -2.43
C ILE A 232 19.92 -1.90 -1.68
N ASN A 233 19.24 -2.91 -2.21
CA ASN A 233 19.12 -4.21 -1.53
C ASN A 233 20.42 -5.02 -1.55
N ARG A 234 21.21 -4.94 -2.64
CA ARG A 234 22.44 -5.74 -2.79
C ARG A 234 23.61 -5.18 -1.99
N ILE A 235 23.80 -3.86 -2.03
CA ILE A 235 24.86 -3.18 -1.26
C ILE A 235 24.40 -2.97 0.20
N GLY A 236 23.08 -3.00 0.43
CA GLY A 236 22.46 -2.68 1.71
C GLY A 236 22.56 -1.19 2.03
N ILE A 237 22.30 -0.31 1.05
CA ILE A 237 22.33 1.14 1.24
C ILE A 237 21.28 1.56 2.28
N ASN A 238 21.67 2.35 3.28
CA ASN A 238 20.76 2.85 4.30
C ASN A 238 19.91 3.99 3.77
N SER A 239 20.52 4.99 3.12
CA SER A 239 19.81 6.14 2.54
C SER A 239 20.31 6.53 1.17
N ILE A 240 19.44 7.15 0.38
CA ILE A 240 19.79 7.80 -0.88
C ILE A 240 19.80 9.31 -0.73
N LEU A 241 20.79 9.95 -1.33
CA LEU A 241 20.89 11.40 -1.36
C LEU A 241 19.79 12.01 -2.24
N LYS A 242 19.15 13.07 -1.75
CA LYS A 242 18.15 13.87 -2.46
C LYS A 242 18.45 15.35 -2.28
N GLU A 243 18.24 16.13 -3.34
CA GLU A 243 18.65 17.53 -3.38
C GLU A 243 17.44 18.43 -3.57
N SER A 244 17.16 19.32 -2.61
CA SER A 244 16.07 20.29 -2.77
C SER A 244 16.35 21.27 -3.92
N HIS A 245 17.63 21.45 -4.29
CA HIS A 245 18.07 22.29 -5.40
C HIS A 245 17.50 21.87 -6.76
N ARG A 246 17.06 20.62 -6.93
CA ARG A 246 16.46 20.16 -8.18
C ARG A 246 15.08 20.76 -8.45
N ALA A 247 14.33 21.13 -7.41
CA ALA A 247 13.02 21.74 -7.58
C ALA A 247 13.10 23.06 -8.36
N PHE A 248 12.30 23.19 -9.41
CA PHE A 248 12.21 24.37 -10.26
C PHE A 248 11.25 25.42 -9.70
N ASP A 249 10.24 24.99 -8.93
CA ASP A 249 9.24 25.86 -8.32
C ASP A 249 8.80 25.35 -6.93
N PRO A 250 7.98 26.12 -6.18
CA PRO A 250 7.49 25.71 -4.87
C PRO A 250 6.65 24.43 -4.90
N TYR A 251 5.87 24.22 -5.96
CA TYR A 251 5.02 23.04 -6.08
C TYR A 251 5.85 21.76 -6.15
N GLU A 252 6.88 21.73 -7.00
CA GLU A 252 7.82 20.61 -7.10
C GLU A 252 8.58 20.39 -5.79
N LEU A 253 9.00 21.47 -5.11
CA LEU A 253 9.61 21.34 -3.78
C LEU A 253 8.67 20.66 -2.77
N GLY A 254 7.38 21.03 -2.78
CA GLY A 254 6.36 20.39 -1.95
C GLY A 254 6.16 18.90 -2.27
N GLN A 255 6.18 18.54 -3.55
CA GLN A 255 6.14 17.14 -3.99
C GLN A 255 7.39 16.38 -3.54
N MET A 256 8.59 16.96 -3.68
CA MET A 256 9.82 16.35 -3.22
C MET A 256 9.78 16.07 -1.72
N ILE A 257 9.36 17.04 -0.90
CA ILE A 257 9.21 16.86 0.56
C ILE A 257 8.30 15.67 0.89
N SER A 258 7.16 15.57 0.20
CA SER A 258 6.20 14.47 0.37
C SER A 258 6.79 13.12 -0.09
N LEU A 259 7.65 13.13 -1.12
CA LEU A 259 8.26 11.93 -1.66
C LEU A 259 9.36 11.38 -0.74
N VAL A 260 10.24 12.25 -0.24
CA VAL A 260 11.41 11.89 0.56
C VAL A 260 11.08 11.61 2.03
N SER A 261 9.97 12.13 2.54
CA SER A 261 9.57 11.94 3.92
C SER A 261 9.03 10.53 4.19
N GLU A 262 9.49 9.92 5.27
CA GLU A 262 8.96 8.68 5.84
C GLU A 262 7.74 8.95 6.71
N SER A 263 6.77 9.66 6.15
CA SER A 263 5.53 9.98 6.85
C SER A 263 4.35 9.31 6.21
N ASP A 264 3.43 8.87 7.05
CA ASP A 264 2.09 8.52 6.61
C ASP A 264 1.30 9.83 6.35
N PRO A 265 0.40 9.89 5.35
CA PRO A 265 -0.48 11.05 5.19
C PRO A 265 -1.31 11.34 6.45
N ILE A 266 -1.69 12.59 6.68
CA ILE A 266 -2.61 12.91 7.79
C ILE A 266 -3.93 12.16 7.61
N GLY A 267 -4.41 11.52 8.68
CA GLY A 267 -5.62 10.69 8.63
C GLY A 267 -5.37 9.23 8.24
N SER A 268 -4.10 8.81 8.19
CA SER A 268 -3.73 7.41 7.91
C SER A 268 -4.25 6.44 8.96
N PHE A 269 -4.65 5.25 8.51
CA PHE A 269 -5.16 4.19 9.37
C PHE A 269 -4.05 3.60 10.25
N ASN A 270 -4.42 3.19 11.46
CA ASN A 270 -3.50 2.53 12.36
C ASN A 270 -3.08 1.17 11.80
N LYS A 271 -1.77 1.00 11.59
CA LYS A 271 -1.17 -0.28 11.20
C LYS A 271 -1.38 -1.30 12.32
N SER A 272 -1.72 -2.54 11.95
CA SER A 272 -1.82 -3.64 12.91
C SER A 272 -0.44 -3.93 13.52
N ARG A 273 -0.40 -4.36 14.80
CA ARG A 273 0.86 -4.72 15.49
C ARG A 273 1.61 -5.84 14.78
N ILE A 274 0.86 -6.72 14.12
CA ILE A 274 1.39 -7.75 13.22
C ILE A 274 0.92 -7.37 11.82
N CYS A 275 1.85 -6.93 10.99
CA CYS A 275 1.60 -6.65 9.59
C CYS A 275 2.53 -7.51 8.72
N LYS A 276 2.12 -7.72 7.46
CA LYS A 276 3.03 -8.30 6.48
C LYS A 276 4.18 -7.32 6.26
N LEU A 277 5.40 -7.83 6.12
CA LEU A 277 6.51 -7.01 5.64
C LEU A 277 6.18 -6.58 4.21
N LEU A 278 5.91 -5.29 4.03
CA LEU A 278 5.59 -4.69 2.73
C LEU A 278 6.82 -3.94 2.20
N GLN A 279 6.89 -3.79 0.89
CA GLN A 279 7.88 -2.92 0.26
C GLN A 279 7.66 -1.48 0.71
N THR A 280 8.73 -0.82 1.15
CA THR A 280 8.74 0.58 1.54
C THR A 280 9.59 1.42 0.59
N LYS A 281 9.40 2.73 0.63
CA LYS A 281 10.29 3.67 -0.06
C LYS A 281 11.70 3.59 0.58
N PRO A 282 12.77 3.83 -0.21
CA PRO A 282 14.10 3.98 0.36
C PRO A 282 14.17 5.23 1.24
N TYR A 283 14.88 5.13 2.35
CA TYR A 283 15.17 6.27 3.23
C TYR A 283 15.96 7.32 2.46
N ALA A 284 15.70 8.60 2.73
CA ALA A 284 16.34 9.71 2.03
C ALA A 284 17.20 10.55 2.97
N TRP A 285 18.30 11.08 2.42
CA TRP A 285 19.04 12.18 3.02
C TRP A 285 18.78 13.44 2.20
N PHE A 286 17.95 14.34 2.72
CA PHE A 286 17.47 15.49 1.97
C PHE A 286 18.32 16.74 2.23
N TYR A 287 19.06 17.15 1.22
CA TYR A 287 19.95 18.29 1.29
C TYR A 287 19.24 19.59 0.89
N ASP A 288 19.43 20.64 1.68
CA ASP A 288 19.14 21.99 1.20
C ASP A 288 20.07 22.33 0.03
N GLN A 289 21.39 22.24 0.20
CA GLN A 289 22.40 22.34 -0.85
C GLN A 289 23.51 21.28 -0.65
N THR A 290 23.89 20.58 -1.72
CA THR A 290 25.10 19.71 -1.74
C THR A 290 26.34 20.53 -2.11
N HIS A 291 27.53 19.91 -2.06
CA HIS A 291 28.76 20.59 -2.45
C HIS A 291 28.87 20.79 -3.98
N ASP A 292 28.22 19.95 -4.78
CA ASP A 292 28.21 20.05 -6.25
C ASP A 292 27.12 20.98 -6.79
N ASN A 293 26.17 21.39 -5.95
CA ASN A 293 25.14 22.32 -6.37
C ASN A 293 25.73 23.72 -6.65
N PRO A 294 25.20 24.44 -7.66
CA PRO A 294 25.51 25.86 -7.81
C PRO A 294 25.08 26.61 -6.55
N CYS A 295 25.69 27.76 -6.29
CA CYS A 295 25.33 28.56 -5.12
C CYS A 295 23.84 28.91 -5.14
N GLN A 296 23.15 28.65 -4.03
CA GLN A 296 21.74 28.98 -3.83
C GLN A 296 21.43 30.44 -4.16
N ILE A 297 22.34 31.36 -3.83
CA ILE A 297 22.17 32.80 -4.06
C ILE A 297 22.29 33.15 -5.55
N GLU A 298 23.23 32.51 -6.26
CA GLU A 298 23.42 32.72 -7.71
C GLU A 298 22.26 32.14 -8.50
N ARG A 299 21.76 30.96 -8.10
CA ARG A 299 20.67 30.27 -8.81
C ARG A 299 19.30 30.86 -8.51
N ARG A 300 19.08 31.37 -7.29
CA ARG A 300 17.76 31.82 -6.81
C ARG A 300 17.86 33.20 -6.16
N SER A 301 17.94 33.23 -4.83
CA SER A 301 17.99 34.47 -4.05
C SER A 301 18.54 34.19 -2.65
N VAL A 302 18.92 35.27 -1.94
CA VAL A 302 19.37 35.19 -0.54
C VAL A 302 18.21 34.77 0.36
N GLU A 303 17.03 35.33 0.09
CA GLU A 303 15.76 35.13 0.76
C GLU A 303 15.35 33.65 0.80
N ASP A 304 15.57 32.91 -0.28
CA ASP A 304 15.15 31.52 -0.37
C ASP A 304 15.97 30.57 0.54
N SER A 305 17.09 31.02 1.08
CA SER A 305 17.95 30.20 1.95
C SER A 305 17.24 29.79 3.25
N ILE A 306 16.46 30.69 3.85
CA ILE A 306 15.68 30.38 5.07
C ILE A 306 14.48 29.50 4.74
N THR A 307 13.73 29.85 3.70
CA THR A 307 12.49 29.16 3.34
C THR A 307 12.77 27.71 2.94
N ARG A 308 13.82 27.49 2.15
CA ARG A 308 14.28 26.16 1.77
C ARG A 308 14.76 25.35 2.95
N SER A 309 15.56 25.95 3.83
CA SER A 309 16.01 25.32 5.07
C SER A 309 14.84 24.84 5.92
N ALA A 310 13.81 25.68 6.05
CA ALA A 310 12.64 25.35 6.85
C ALA A 310 11.81 24.24 6.20
N CYS A 311 11.61 24.30 4.89
CA CYS A 311 10.97 23.24 4.12
C CYS A 311 11.68 21.89 4.26
N VAL A 312 13.01 21.86 4.14
CA VAL A 312 13.83 20.66 4.33
C VAL A 312 13.74 20.15 5.77
N ALA A 313 13.80 21.03 6.76
CA ALA A 313 13.69 20.66 8.18
C ALA A 313 12.32 20.04 8.55
N MET A 314 11.26 20.36 7.81
CA MET A 314 9.95 19.74 8.03
C MET A 314 9.78 18.37 7.37
N ALA A 315 10.69 17.96 6.48
CA ALA A 315 10.66 16.63 5.90
C ALA A 315 10.98 15.57 6.96
N ASN A 316 10.26 14.45 6.95
CA ASN A 316 10.50 13.33 7.88
C ASN A 316 11.57 12.38 7.36
N CYS A 317 12.77 12.90 7.23
CA CYS A 317 13.91 12.15 6.75
C CYS A 317 15.16 12.80 7.31
N SER A 318 16.31 12.16 7.14
CA SER A 318 17.55 12.81 7.54
C SER A 318 17.78 14.05 6.66
N THR A 319 18.36 15.11 7.21
CA THR A 319 18.64 16.36 6.47
C THR A 319 20.14 16.65 6.39
N GLY A 320 20.56 17.46 5.42
CA GLY A 320 21.96 17.85 5.25
C GLY A 320 22.12 19.23 4.61
N SER A 321 23.25 19.89 4.90
CA SER A 321 23.64 21.19 4.33
C SER A 321 25.13 21.19 4.02
N ASN A 322 25.54 21.90 2.96
CA ASN A 322 26.95 22.14 2.70
C ASN A 322 27.46 23.38 3.45
N ARG A 323 28.71 23.32 3.92
CA ARG A 323 29.35 24.46 4.58
C ARG A 323 29.46 25.63 3.62
N GLY A 324 28.96 26.79 4.04
CA GLY A 324 28.88 28.00 3.22
C GLY A 324 27.46 28.43 2.88
N TYR A 325 26.53 27.48 2.90
CA TYR A 325 25.10 27.76 2.70
C TYR A 325 24.55 28.61 3.84
N ASP A 326 24.77 28.17 5.09
CA ASP A 326 24.31 28.84 6.30
C ASP A 326 24.95 30.22 6.52
N GLU A 327 26.18 30.40 6.02
CA GLU A 327 26.93 31.67 6.02
C GLU A 327 26.52 32.64 4.90
N LEU A 328 25.61 32.25 4.00
CA LEU A 328 25.19 33.02 2.83
C LEU A 328 26.38 33.42 1.93
N ILE A 329 27.22 32.44 1.55
CA ILE A 329 28.32 32.66 0.62
C ILE A 329 27.76 32.84 -0.81
N PRO A 330 27.96 34.00 -1.46
CA PRO A 330 27.24 34.35 -2.69
C PRO A 330 27.94 33.86 -3.98
N HIS A 331 28.76 32.82 -3.88
CA HIS A 331 29.46 32.21 -5.00
C HIS A 331 29.63 30.71 -4.79
N HIS A 332 29.70 29.95 -5.88
CA HIS A 332 30.05 28.53 -5.81
C HIS A 332 31.48 28.34 -5.25
N ILE A 333 31.64 27.37 -4.35
CA ILE A 333 32.92 27.01 -3.75
C ILE A 333 33.51 25.87 -4.57
N ASP A 334 34.38 26.23 -5.51
CA ASP A 334 35.02 25.30 -6.44
C ASP A 334 35.91 24.29 -5.70
N VAL A 335 35.62 23.00 -5.84
CA VAL A 335 36.34 21.90 -5.15
C VAL A 335 37.76 21.66 -5.66
N VAL A 336 38.15 22.24 -6.80
CA VAL A 336 39.47 22.11 -7.44
C VAL A 336 40.33 23.34 -7.21
N HIS A 337 39.79 24.53 -7.42
CA HIS A 337 40.56 25.78 -7.49
C HIS A 337 40.48 26.65 -6.22
N GLU A 338 39.54 26.38 -5.30
CA GLU A 338 39.43 27.15 -4.07
C GLU A 338 40.55 26.79 -3.09
N THR A 339 41.38 27.77 -2.75
CA THR A 339 42.54 27.60 -1.86
C THR A 339 42.36 28.29 -0.51
N ARG A 340 41.34 29.14 -0.38
CA ARG A 340 41.07 29.88 0.86
C ARG A 340 40.42 28.97 1.89
N PHE A 341 40.75 29.21 3.16
CA PHE A 341 40.09 28.51 4.26
C PHE A 341 38.72 29.10 4.57
N TYR A 342 37.81 28.28 5.10
CA TYR A 342 36.58 28.78 5.72
C TYR A 342 36.90 29.69 6.92
N SER A 343 36.05 30.70 7.13
CA SER A 343 36.12 31.55 8.32
C SER A 343 36.08 30.73 9.61
N LYS A 344 36.95 31.10 10.56
CA LYS A 344 37.00 30.48 11.89
C LYS A 344 35.77 30.85 12.72
N TRP A 345 35.37 29.94 13.60
CA TRP A 345 34.36 30.22 14.61
C TRP A 345 34.92 31.14 15.71
N GLY A 346 34.18 32.19 16.05
CA GLY A 346 34.52 33.10 17.14
C GLY A 346 33.81 34.46 17.06
N TYR A 347 34.08 35.32 18.05
CA TYR A 347 33.40 36.61 18.23
C TYR A 347 34.25 37.82 17.85
N GLN A 348 35.46 37.61 17.33
CA GLN A 348 36.30 38.70 16.85
C GLN A 348 35.88 39.14 15.45
N ASN A 349 36.35 40.33 15.03
CA ASN A 349 36.13 40.79 13.65
C ASN A 349 36.61 39.74 12.65
N LYS A 350 35.83 39.54 11.57
CA LYS A 350 36.09 38.56 10.49
C LYS A 350 35.98 37.08 10.89
N GLN A 351 35.42 36.78 12.06
CA GLN A 351 35.04 35.42 12.47
C GLN A 351 33.53 35.24 12.37
N ILE A 352 33.09 33.99 12.35
CA ILE A 352 31.67 33.64 12.32
C ILE A 352 31.19 33.11 13.66
N ASN A 353 29.94 33.35 14.00
CA ASN A 353 29.30 32.89 15.23
C ASN A 353 27.82 32.62 14.99
N GLU A 354 27.06 32.35 16.06
CA GLU A 354 25.64 32.03 15.96
C GLU A 354 24.78 33.15 15.34
N LYS A 355 25.24 34.41 15.37
CA LYS A 355 24.53 35.55 14.79
C LYS A 355 24.89 35.79 13.33
N THR A 356 25.86 35.05 12.78
CA THR A 356 26.23 35.17 11.38
C THR A 356 25.13 34.56 10.51
N ALA A 357 24.61 35.36 9.60
CA ALA A 357 23.67 34.91 8.57
C ALA A 357 22.54 34.03 9.15
N ILE A 358 22.24 32.87 8.57
CA ILE A 358 21.09 32.05 8.97
C ILE A 358 21.44 30.98 10.01
N ILE A 359 22.65 31.00 10.60
CA ILE A 359 23.13 29.95 11.52
C ILE A 359 22.21 29.78 12.73
N SER A 360 21.77 30.86 13.39
CA SER A 360 20.84 30.77 14.52
C SER A 360 19.49 30.16 14.12
N ILE A 361 19.00 30.49 12.92
CA ILE A 361 17.75 29.98 12.38
C ILE A 361 17.88 28.48 12.11
N LYS A 362 18.98 28.07 11.46
CA LYS A 362 19.29 26.66 11.18
C LYS A 362 19.43 25.83 12.44
N LYS A 363 20.04 26.37 13.50
CA LYS A 363 20.05 25.73 14.83
C LYS A 363 18.62 25.49 15.35
N SER A 364 17.74 26.49 15.25
CA SER A 364 16.34 26.38 15.68
C SER A 364 15.54 25.38 14.84
N LEU A 365 15.71 25.41 13.52
CA LEU A 365 15.07 24.44 12.60
C LEU A 365 15.54 23.00 12.85
N ASN A 366 16.83 22.79 13.11
CA ASN A 366 17.36 21.47 13.46
C ASN A 366 16.79 20.97 14.80
N LYS A 367 16.64 21.87 15.78
CA LYS A 367 15.98 21.54 17.04
C LYS A 367 14.51 21.17 16.81
N LEU A 368 13.77 21.97 16.04
CA LEU A 368 12.38 21.69 15.68
C LEU A 368 12.26 20.31 14.99
N HIS A 369 13.11 20.02 14.02
CA HIS A 369 13.14 18.73 13.33
C HIS A 369 13.32 17.56 14.31
N MET A 370 14.30 17.66 15.21
CA MET A 370 14.57 16.65 16.23
C MET A 370 13.41 16.50 17.22
N ASP A 371 12.84 17.61 17.69
CA ASP A 371 11.72 17.61 18.64
C ASP A 371 10.49 16.95 18.01
N LEU A 372 10.17 17.25 16.75
CA LEU A 372 9.07 16.63 16.01
C LEU A 372 9.26 15.11 15.86
N PHE A 373 10.48 14.67 15.55
CA PHE A 373 10.80 13.25 15.44
C PHE A 373 10.66 12.53 16.78
N GLN A 374 11.30 13.06 17.84
CA GLN A 374 11.28 12.45 19.18
C GLN A 374 9.89 12.41 19.80
N GLN A 375 9.05 13.43 19.53
CA GLN A 375 7.68 13.49 20.03
C GLN A 375 6.69 12.66 19.20
N GLY A 376 7.13 12.03 18.10
CA GLY A 376 6.29 11.13 17.30
C GLY A 376 5.31 11.84 16.36
N PHE A 377 5.69 13.00 15.80
CA PHE A 377 4.94 13.64 14.72
C PHE A 377 5.16 12.88 13.41
N THR A 378 4.57 11.69 13.25
CA THR A 378 4.87 10.77 12.14
C THR A 378 4.02 10.99 10.89
N GLN A 379 3.03 11.88 10.93
CA GLN A 379 2.17 12.18 9.78
C GLN A 379 2.55 13.51 9.12
N LEU A 380 2.38 13.59 7.80
CA LEU A 380 2.73 14.76 6.98
C LEU A 380 1.62 15.12 6.01
N MET A 381 1.42 16.42 5.80
CA MET A 381 0.64 16.98 4.71
C MET A 381 1.37 18.20 4.16
N VAL A 382 1.42 18.33 2.84
CA VAL A 382 2.04 19.47 2.16
C VAL A 382 1.01 20.07 1.22
N ASP A 383 0.69 21.33 1.45
CA ASP A 383 -0.23 22.13 0.66
C ASP A 383 0.49 23.35 0.07
N GLN A 384 -0.08 23.89 -1.00
CA GLN A 384 0.37 25.12 -1.63
C GLN A 384 -0.69 26.20 -1.40
N LEU A 385 -0.33 27.26 -0.65
CA LEU A 385 -1.26 28.36 -0.33
C LEU A 385 -1.36 29.39 -1.46
N SER A 386 -0.29 29.52 -2.24
CA SER A 386 -0.18 30.45 -3.37
C SER A 386 0.94 29.99 -4.30
N THR A 387 1.16 30.67 -5.44
CA THR A 387 2.26 30.31 -6.36
C THR A 387 3.66 30.38 -5.71
N SER A 388 3.78 31.12 -4.60
CA SER A 388 5.02 31.39 -3.89
C SER A 388 5.04 30.90 -2.42
N ALA A 389 3.96 30.29 -1.92
CA ALA A 389 3.86 29.89 -0.52
C ALA A 389 3.47 28.43 -0.30
N LEU A 390 4.21 27.74 0.57
CA LEU A 390 3.97 26.36 0.99
C LEU A 390 3.48 26.30 2.44
N LEU A 391 2.58 25.36 2.71
CA LEU A 391 2.15 24.96 4.05
C LEU A 391 2.55 23.50 4.26
N ILE A 392 3.40 23.24 5.25
CA ILE A 392 3.85 21.91 5.61
C ILE A 392 3.36 21.60 7.02
N THR A 393 2.53 20.58 7.17
CA THR A 393 1.94 20.16 8.43
C THR A 393 2.55 18.85 8.89
N ARG A 394 3.17 18.84 10.06
CA ARG A 394 3.58 17.63 10.78
C ARG A 394 2.55 17.33 11.87
N HIS A 395 2.00 16.12 11.90
CA HIS A 395 0.94 15.74 12.82
C HIS A 395 1.34 14.52 13.67
N ASN A 396 1.02 14.58 14.95
CA ASN A 396 1.20 13.47 15.88
C ASN A 396 -0.11 12.66 16.00
N PRO A 397 -0.16 11.41 15.51
CA PRO A 397 -1.40 10.63 15.50
C PRO A 397 -1.89 10.20 16.90
N GLU A 398 -1.05 10.30 17.94
CA GLU A 398 -1.42 9.89 19.30
C GLU A 398 -1.94 11.03 20.17
N THR A 399 -1.27 12.18 20.09
CA THR A 399 -1.64 13.40 20.84
C THR A 399 -2.57 14.32 20.05
N HIS A 400 -2.64 14.14 18.73
CA HIS A 400 -3.32 14.98 17.76
C HIS A 400 -2.86 16.44 17.72
N LYS A 401 -1.67 16.73 18.25
CA LYS A 401 -1.00 18.01 18.03
C LYS A 401 -0.48 18.08 16.59
N SER A 402 -0.47 19.29 16.04
CA SER A 402 0.09 19.58 14.72
C SER A 402 1.08 20.72 14.83
N VAL A 403 2.13 20.67 14.03
CA VAL A 403 3.01 21.81 13.77
C VAL A 403 2.89 22.19 12.30
N LEU A 404 2.50 23.44 12.04
CA LEU A 404 2.33 23.99 10.71
C LEU A 404 3.50 24.93 10.44
N LEU A 405 4.29 24.64 9.42
CA LEU A 405 5.26 25.57 8.86
C LEU A 405 4.66 26.21 7.62
N ILE A 406 4.54 27.53 7.62
CA ILE A 406 4.19 28.31 6.44
C ILE A 406 5.45 29.00 5.94
N SER A 407 5.79 28.77 4.67
CA SER A 407 7.01 29.26 4.04
C SER A 407 6.67 30.06 2.78
N HIS A 408 6.91 31.36 2.81
CA HIS A 408 6.79 32.25 1.65
C HIS A 408 8.11 32.23 0.88
N THR A 409 8.24 31.30 -0.06
CA THR A 409 9.46 31.01 -0.81
C THR A 409 9.88 32.15 -1.74
N SER A 410 11.14 32.16 -2.18
CA SER A 410 11.69 33.16 -3.10
C SER A 410 12.48 32.50 -4.24
N PHE A 411 11.83 31.61 -5.00
CA PHE A 411 12.48 30.95 -6.16
C PHE A 411 13.00 31.93 -7.20
N PHE A 412 12.34 33.08 -7.32
CA PHE A 412 12.76 34.20 -8.15
C PHE A 412 13.10 35.40 -7.27
N GLN A 413 13.95 36.30 -7.78
CA GLN A 413 14.27 37.54 -7.08
C GLN A 413 13.00 38.40 -6.88
N PRO A 414 12.74 38.91 -5.67
CA PRO A 414 11.49 39.62 -5.38
C PRO A 414 11.36 40.94 -6.18
N SER A 415 10.33 41.05 -7.03
CA SER A 415 10.10 42.24 -7.88
C SER A 415 9.21 43.28 -7.22
N GLY A 416 9.57 43.80 -6.04
CA GLY A 416 8.91 44.97 -5.42
C GLY A 416 7.48 44.81 -4.87
N LYS A 417 6.63 44.10 -5.62
CA LYS A 417 5.28 43.65 -5.32
C LYS A 417 5.30 42.13 -5.24
N TRP A 418 4.75 41.57 -4.18
CA TRP A 418 4.63 40.13 -3.99
C TRP A 418 3.17 39.70 -3.90
N GLU A 419 2.93 38.41 -4.12
CA GLU A 419 1.61 37.79 -4.12
C GLU A 419 0.95 37.92 -2.74
N TYR A 420 -0.36 38.17 -2.72
CA TYR A 420 -1.15 38.12 -1.50
C TYR A 420 -1.49 36.67 -1.18
N ILE A 421 -1.15 36.22 0.03
CA ILE A 421 -1.48 34.88 0.50
C ILE A 421 -2.86 34.92 1.16
N ASN A 422 -3.76 34.06 0.68
CA ASN A 422 -5.11 33.95 1.26
C ASN A 422 -5.07 33.56 2.74
N SER A 423 -6.05 34.05 3.50
CA SER A 423 -6.16 33.71 4.92
C SER A 423 -6.34 32.21 5.12
N LEU A 424 -5.63 31.63 6.10
CA LEU A 424 -5.67 30.22 6.42
C LEU A 424 -6.67 29.94 7.54
N SER A 425 -7.55 28.97 7.36
CA SER A 425 -8.48 28.51 8.41
C SER A 425 -7.97 27.23 9.05
N ILE A 426 -7.86 27.22 10.38
CA ILE A 426 -7.37 26.08 11.16
C ILE A 426 -8.41 25.63 12.20
N GLU A 427 -8.45 24.33 12.47
CA GLU A 427 -9.24 23.72 13.53
C GLU A 427 -8.32 23.38 14.71
N GLY A 428 -8.60 23.90 15.91
CA GLY A 428 -7.73 23.75 17.08
C GLY A 428 -7.36 25.09 17.70
N VAL A 429 -6.51 25.07 18.72
CA VAL A 429 -5.97 26.27 19.40
C VAL A 429 -4.50 26.41 19.04
N ILE A 430 -4.05 27.62 18.70
CA ILE A 430 -2.62 27.88 18.51
C ILE A 430 -2.00 27.99 19.90
N ASP A 431 -1.12 27.05 20.24
CA ASP A 431 -0.44 27.03 21.54
C ASP A 431 0.67 28.08 21.58
N ASP A 432 1.48 28.12 20.52
CA ASP A 432 2.69 28.95 20.44
C ASP A 432 3.11 29.16 18.97
N ILE A 433 3.80 30.27 18.73
CA ILE A 433 4.57 30.49 17.50
C ILE A 433 6.00 30.06 17.81
N ILE A 434 6.32 28.83 17.43
CA ILE A 434 7.62 28.20 17.70
C ILE A 434 8.75 29.10 17.20
N LEU A 435 8.63 29.58 15.96
CA LEU A 435 9.54 30.56 15.38
C LEU A 435 8.87 31.37 14.27
N GLU A 436 9.33 32.61 14.09
CA GLU A 436 9.11 33.39 12.88
C GLU A 436 10.44 34.03 12.45
N ALA A 437 10.72 33.98 11.15
CA ALA A 437 11.95 34.53 10.59
C ALA A 437 11.71 35.14 9.21
N SER A 438 12.53 36.13 8.85
CA SER A 438 12.49 36.79 7.55
C SER A 438 13.85 37.40 7.20
N ILE A 439 14.28 37.29 5.94
CA ILE A 439 15.38 38.10 5.39
C ILE A 439 14.79 39.33 4.72
N ASN A 440 15.33 40.51 5.04
CA ASN A 440 14.90 41.78 4.45
C ASN A 440 16.05 42.51 3.77
N HIS A 441 15.87 42.85 2.49
CA HIS A 441 16.71 43.78 1.75
C HIS A 441 15.90 45.01 1.31
N PRO A 442 16.39 46.24 1.56
CA PRO A 442 15.88 47.42 0.86
C PRO A 442 16.13 47.22 -0.64
N GLN A 443 15.08 47.36 -1.46
CA GLN A 443 15.08 47.08 -2.91
C GLN A 443 16.16 47.82 -3.73
N GLU A 444 16.81 48.82 -3.14
CA GLU A 444 17.86 49.63 -3.78
C GLU A 444 19.29 49.05 -3.60
N ARG A 445 19.47 47.99 -2.81
CA ARG A 445 20.79 47.41 -2.51
C ARG A 445 20.76 45.89 -2.55
N GLU A 446 20.97 45.30 -3.73
CA GLU A 446 21.28 43.88 -3.79
C GLU A 446 22.55 43.59 -2.97
N PRO A 447 22.50 42.75 -1.93
CA PRO A 447 23.64 42.45 -1.07
C PRO A 447 24.83 41.89 -1.85
N VAL A 448 24.51 41.15 -2.91
CA VAL A 448 25.48 40.53 -3.82
C VAL A 448 26.27 41.58 -4.59
N ARG A 449 25.67 42.72 -4.98
CA ARG A 449 26.38 43.78 -5.72
C ARG A 449 27.45 44.48 -4.89
N ASN A 450 27.25 44.57 -3.58
CA ASN A 450 28.20 45.20 -2.66
C ASN A 450 29.13 44.18 -1.98
N PHE A 451 29.02 42.90 -2.33
CA PHE A 451 29.87 41.86 -1.77
C PHE A 451 31.31 42.02 -2.22
N GLN A 452 32.24 42.07 -1.28
CA GLN A 452 33.67 42.03 -1.55
C GLN A 452 34.25 40.68 -1.12
N ARG A 453 34.70 39.91 -2.10
CA ARG A 453 35.34 38.60 -1.87
C ARG A 453 36.70 38.79 -1.20
N SER A 454 36.88 38.20 -0.02
CA SER A 454 38.16 38.20 0.69
C SER A 454 39.21 37.37 -0.05
N LYS A 455 40.47 37.84 -0.05
CA LYS A 455 41.61 37.10 -0.63
C LYS A 455 42.16 36.02 0.31
N GLU A 456 41.89 36.12 1.60
CA GLU A 456 42.53 35.28 2.64
C GLU A 456 41.63 34.12 3.10
N TYR A 457 40.31 34.32 3.08
CA TYR A 457 39.34 33.35 3.60
C TYR A 457 38.03 33.43 2.81
N ILE A 458 37.20 32.40 2.92
CA ILE A 458 35.89 32.37 2.29
C ILE A 458 34.88 33.11 3.19
N ASN A 459 34.35 34.24 2.70
CA ASN A 459 33.41 35.09 3.41
C ASN A 459 32.02 35.10 2.76
N GLY A 460 30.99 35.24 3.60
CA GLY A 460 29.59 35.39 3.18
C GLY A 460 29.10 36.83 3.22
N LEU A 461 27.78 37.02 3.04
CA LEU A 461 27.15 38.33 3.06
C LEU A 461 27.03 38.90 4.48
N GLU A 462 27.74 40.01 4.77
CA GLU A 462 27.75 40.64 6.10
C GLU A 462 26.60 41.65 6.32
N GLN A 463 26.04 42.23 5.24
CA GLN A 463 25.04 43.31 5.31
C GLN A 463 23.58 42.82 5.27
N THR A 464 23.36 41.51 5.38
CA THR A 464 22.02 40.92 5.32
C THR A 464 21.27 41.15 6.63
N LYS A 465 20.12 41.84 6.56
CA LYS A 465 19.26 42.04 7.73
C LYS A 465 18.35 40.84 7.92
N ILE A 466 18.51 40.16 9.04
CA ILE A 466 17.76 38.96 9.40
C ILE A 466 16.88 39.30 10.60
N TYR A 467 15.59 39.07 10.45
CA TYR A 467 14.62 39.06 11.53
C TYR A 467 14.42 37.61 11.97
N PHE A 468 14.55 37.34 13.28
CA PHE A 468 14.34 36.02 13.85
C PHE A 468 13.88 36.14 15.29
N ARG A 469 12.80 35.43 15.63
CA ARG A 469 12.31 35.27 17.00
C ARG A 469 11.79 33.84 17.21
N GLU A 470 11.92 33.36 18.44
CA GLU A 470 11.40 32.06 18.90
C GLU A 470 10.38 32.25 20.02
N ASN A 471 9.44 31.31 20.15
CA ASN A 471 8.40 31.27 21.19
C ASN A 471 7.65 32.62 21.29
N VAL A 472 7.09 33.07 20.17
CA VAL A 472 6.45 34.37 20.04
C VAL A 472 4.97 34.28 20.40
N LEU A 473 4.52 35.15 21.30
CA LEU A 473 3.09 35.30 21.54
C LEU A 473 2.39 35.80 20.28
N ILE A 474 1.20 35.27 20.00
CA ILE A 474 0.45 35.58 18.76
C ILE A 474 0.24 37.09 18.57
N GLU A 475 -0.06 37.81 19.65
CA GLU A 475 -0.25 39.26 19.65
C GLU A 475 1.02 40.05 19.28
N GLN A 476 2.19 39.43 19.44
CA GLN A 476 3.50 40.00 19.14
C GLN A 476 4.06 39.56 17.78
N SER A 477 3.35 38.67 17.07
CA SER A 477 3.78 38.22 15.75
C SER A 477 3.84 39.37 14.78
N ARG A 478 4.93 39.44 14.01
CA ARG A 478 5.01 40.37 12.88
C ARG A 478 4.41 39.77 11.63
N CYS A 479 4.44 38.45 11.46
CA CYS A 479 4.07 37.78 10.22
C CYS A 479 2.56 37.48 10.10
N ILE A 480 1.86 37.27 11.21
CA ILE A 480 0.44 36.91 11.19
C ILE A 480 -0.41 37.71 12.17
N ARG A 481 -1.72 37.74 11.91
CA ARG A 481 -2.76 38.22 12.82
C ARG A 481 -3.93 37.25 12.83
N LEU A 482 -4.65 37.17 13.94
CA LEU A 482 -5.86 36.38 14.01
C LEU A 482 -7.10 37.26 13.84
N LYS A 483 -7.99 36.83 12.95
CA LYS A 483 -9.33 37.44 12.78
C LYS A 483 -10.33 36.96 13.81
N SER A 484 -10.11 35.77 14.37
CA SER A 484 -10.98 35.16 15.38
C SER A 484 -10.24 34.89 16.69
N PRO A 485 -10.94 34.82 17.83
CA PRO A 485 -10.31 34.63 19.13
C PRO A 485 -9.55 33.31 19.22
N ASN A 486 -8.31 33.34 19.71
CA ASN A 486 -7.56 32.13 20.06
C ASN A 486 -7.94 31.62 21.47
N SER A 487 -9.25 31.50 21.74
CA SER A 487 -9.75 30.96 23.01
C SER A 487 -10.09 29.48 22.87
N PRO A 488 -9.82 28.62 23.88
CA PRO A 488 -10.31 27.25 23.91
C PRO A 488 -11.84 27.12 23.84
N ASP A 489 -12.56 28.18 24.23
CA ASP A 489 -14.03 28.22 24.25
C ASP A 489 -14.64 28.69 22.91
N TYR A 490 -13.81 29.18 21.98
CA TYR A 490 -14.29 29.62 20.68
C TYR A 490 -14.66 28.43 19.78
N ILE A 491 -15.93 28.40 19.39
CA ILE A 491 -16.53 27.38 18.52
C ILE A 491 -16.40 27.86 17.07
N GLY A 492 -15.59 27.16 16.28
CA GLY A 492 -15.35 27.47 14.87
C GLY A 492 -13.89 27.37 14.46
N PHE A 493 -13.60 27.68 13.20
CA PHE A 493 -12.24 27.74 12.68
C PHE A 493 -11.55 29.04 13.10
N ARG A 494 -10.26 28.97 13.45
CA ARG A 494 -9.45 30.18 13.60
C ARG A 494 -8.91 30.60 12.25
N THR A 495 -9.04 31.89 11.94
CA THR A 495 -8.58 32.44 10.66
C THR A 495 -7.30 33.25 10.88
N ILE A 496 -6.21 32.75 10.29
CA ILE A 496 -4.89 33.37 10.26
C ILE A 496 -4.82 34.27 9.03
N GLU A 497 -4.53 35.55 9.24
CA GLU A 497 -4.20 36.50 8.18
C GLU A 497 -2.70 36.78 8.17
N PHE A 498 -2.13 36.82 6.97
CA PHE A 498 -0.74 37.19 6.77
C PHE A 498 -0.60 38.71 6.69
N THR A 499 0.37 39.26 7.40
CA THR A 499 0.64 40.70 7.38
C THR A 499 1.52 41.06 6.18
N ASN A 500 1.70 42.36 5.95
CA ASN A 500 2.64 42.87 4.94
C ASN A 500 4.12 42.59 5.26
N GLU A 501 4.43 42.12 6.47
CA GLU A 501 5.80 41.71 6.85
C GLU A 501 6.08 40.24 6.48
N PHE A 502 5.06 39.45 6.14
CA PHE A 502 5.24 38.08 5.65
C PHE A 502 5.55 38.07 4.14
N ARG A 503 6.73 38.57 3.79
CA ARG A 503 7.23 38.75 2.41
C ARG A 503 7.95 37.49 1.90
N PRO A 504 8.27 37.37 0.60
CA PRO A 504 9.14 36.31 0.11
C PRO A 504 10.45 36.26 0.93
N GLY A 505 10.87 35.07 1.34
CA GLY A 505 11.96 34.86 2.30
C GLY A 505 11.54 34.81 3.77
N SER A 506 10.23 34.68 4.04
CA SER A 506 9.70 34.60 5.41
C SER A 506 9.16 33.21 5.73
N ILE A 507 9.33 32.80 6.98
CA ILE A 507 8.81 31.55 7.53
C ILE A 507 8.11 31.80 8.86
N ILE A 508 7.11 30.99 9.18
CA ILE A 508 6.49 30.93 10.49
C ILE A 508 6.08 29.50 10.82
N ALA A 509 6.43 29.02 12.01
CA ALA A 509 6.05 27.72 12.51
C ALA A 509 5.10 27.86 13.71
N LEU A 510 3.94 27.21 13.63
CA LEU A 510 2.85 27.29 14.61
C LEU A 510 2.61 25.92 15.22
N GLN A 511 2.52 25.82 16.54
CA GLN A 511 2.02 24.63 17.21
C GLN A 511 0.51 24.75 17.44
N ILE A 512 -0.24 23.73 17.07
CA ILE A 512 -1.69 23.66 17.20
C ILE A 512 -2.07 22.43 18.03
N SER A 513 -2.88 22.65 19.06
CA SER A 513 -3.53 21.59 19.83
C SER A 513 -5.00 21.45 19.45
N VAL A 514 -5.54 20.24 19.61
CA VAL A 514 -6.97 19.98 19.45
C VAL A 514 -7.80 20.75 20.49
N LEU A 515 -9.03 21.10 20.12
CA LEU A 515 -9.99 21.75 21.03
C LEU A 515 -10.27 20.88 22.26
N PRO A 516 -10.51 21.47 23.46
CA PRO A 516 -10.77 20.71 24.68
C PRO A 516 -11.94 19.72 24.56
N GLN A 517 -13.00 20.09 23.84
CA GLN A 517 -14.17 19.23 23.64
C GLN A 517 -13.80 17.99 22.82
N ILE A 518 -13.03 18.17 21.74
CA ILE A 518 -12.50 17.08 20.91
C ILE A 518 -11.56 16.19 21.73
N ARG A 519 -10.68 16.80 22.53
CA ARG A 519 -9.76 16.08 23.42
C ARG A 519 -10.53 15.20 24.40
N GLN A 520 -11.61 15.70 24.99
CA GLN A 520 -12.45 14.91 25.90
C GLN A 520 -13.11 13.74 25.17
N SER A 521 -13.61 13.95 23.96
CA SER A 521 -14.16 12.87 23.13
C SER A 521 -13.11 11.80 22.79
N ILE A 522 -11.87 12.19 22.48
CA ILE A 522 -10.76 11.25 22.26
C ILE A 522 -10.50 10.44 23.53
N ILE A 523 -10.50 11.07 24.71
CA ILE A 523 -10.33 10.36 25.99
C ILE A 523 -11.46 9.34 26.19
N ASN A 524 -12.71 9.73 25.95
CA ASN A 524 -13.86 8.85 26.07
C ASN A 524 -13.76 7.67 25.08
N ILE A 525 -13.36 7.92 23.83
CA ILE A 525 -13.13 6.86 22.83
C ILE A 525 -12.01 5.92 23.28
N LYS A 526 -10.88 6.44 23.78
CA LYS A 526 -9.78 5.61 24.30
C LYS A 526 -10.25 4.77 25.50
N GLN A 527 -11.14 5.28 26.36
CA GLN A 527 -11.76 4.48 27.42
C GLN A 527 -12.69 3.38 26.86
N MET A 528 -13.43 3.67 25.79
CA MET A 528 -14.26 2.68 25.10
C MET A 528 -13.41 1.57 24.47
N ILE A 529 -12.30 1.92 23.81
CA ILE A 529 -11.35 0.96 23.24
C ILE A 529 -10.75 0.06 24.32
N LYS A 530 -10.43 0.60 25.51
CA LYS A 530 -9.95 -0.21 26.64
C LYS A 530 -10.94 -1.29 27.09
N GLN A 531 -12.23 -1.15 26.80
CA GLN A 531 -13.21 -2.18 27.13
C GLN A 531 -12.96 -3.49 26.36
N PHE A 532 -12.35 -3.43 25.18
CA PHE A 532 -12.09 -4.62 24.37
C PHE A 532 -11.06 -5.55 25.01
N SER A 533 -10.06 -5.01 25.71
CA SER A 533 -9.04 -5.80 26.40
C SER A 533 -9.46 -6.26 27.81
N ASN A 534 -10.60 -5.81 28.34
CA ASN A 534 -11.06 -6.14 29.69
C ASN A 534 -12.31 -7.02 29.65
N SER A 535 -12.18 -8.29 30.05
CA SER A 535 -13.25 -9.30 30.05
C SER A 535 -14.44 -9.00 30.98
N THR A 536 -14.28 -8.05 31.90
CA THR A 536 -15.32 -7.59 32.84
C THR A 536 -16.00 -6.29 32.40
N SER A 537 -15.61 -5.73 31.25
CA SER A 537 -16.14 -4.48 30.72
C SER A 537 -17.62 -4.59 30.33
N GLN A 538 -18.27 -3.43 30.18
CA GLN A 538 -19.66 -3.37 29.73
C GLN A 538 -19.82 -4.00 28.34
N PHE A 539 -18.94 -3.68 27.38
CA PHE A 539 -18.96 -4.31 26.05
C PHE A 539 -18.88 -5.84 26.12
N ASN A 540 -17.92 -6.38 26.88
CA ASN A 540 -17.77 -7.84 27.02
C ASN A 540 -18.99 -8.49 27.70
N LYS A 541 -19.65 -7.81 28.65
CA LYS A 541 -20.90 -8.28 29.25
C LYS A 541 -22.04 -8.33 28.23
N ILE A 542 -22.16 -7.31 27.38
CA ILE A 542 -23.17 -7.28 26.31
C ILE A 542 -22.90 -8.42 25.32
N VAL A 543 -21.66 -8.57 24.85
CA VAL A 543 -21.27 -9.61 23.89
C VAL A 543 -21.54 -11.01 24.45
N LYS A 544 -21.22 -11.27 25.73
CA LYS A 544 -21.47 -12.57 26.37
C LYS A 544 -22.94 -13.00 26.39
N ASN A 545 -23.88 -12.06 26.31
CA ASN A 545 -25.32 -12.36 26.28
C ASN A 545 -25.84 -12.66 24.87
N LEU A 546 -25.03 -12.45 23.82
CA LEU A 546 -25.43 -12.72 22.44
C LEU A 546 -25.36 -14.20 22.15
N THR A 547 -26.39 -14.74 21.50
CA THR A 547 -26.42 -16.09 20.94
C THR A 547 -25.77 -16.13 19.56
N LEU A 548 -25.58 -17.35 19.01
CA LEU A 548 -25.13 -17.50 17.61
C LEU A 548 -26.12 -16.89 16.61
N ILE A 549 -27.42 -16.85 16.93
CA ILE A 549 -28.43 -16.20 16.08
C ILE A 549 -28.34 -14.68 16.16
N ASP A 550 -28.06 -14.12 17.33
CA ASP A 550 -27.84 -12.68 17.46
C ASP A 550 -26.57 -12.25 16.73
N LEU A 551 -25.52 -13.08 16.77
CA LEU A 551 -24.27 -12.84 16.03
C LEU A 551 -24.48 -12.86 14.51
N GLU A 552 -25.37 -13.70 13.99
CA GLU A 552 -25.73 -13.68 12.57
C GLU A 552 -26.23 -12.29 12.15
N ARG A 553 -27.13 -11.69 12.93
CA ARG A 553 -27.69 -10.35 12.67
C ARG A 553 -26.65 -9.23 12.81
N VAL A 554 -25.73 -9.36 13.77
CA VAL A 554 -24.68 -8.37 14.00
C VAL A 554 -23.63 -8.40 12.89
N LEU A 555 -23.22 -9.60 12.45
CA LEU A 555 -22.08 -9.80 11.56
C LEU A 555 -22.47 -9.91 10.08
N TYR A 556 -23.57 -10.58 9.75
CA TYR A 556 -23.93 -10.96 8.38
C TYR A 556 -25.24 -10.29 7.93
N ARG A 557 -26.36 -11.00 7.88
CA ARG A 557 -27.62 -10.56 7.24
C ARG A 557 -27.52 -10.10 5.79
N THR A 558 -28.10 -10.86 4.88
CA THR A 558 -28.28 -10.42 3.49
C THR A 558 -29.41 -9.41 3.34
N SER A 559 -29.47 -8.73 2.19
CA SER A 559 -30.58 -7.81 1.82
C SER A 559 -31.95 -8.49 1.94
N ALA A 560 -32.11 -9.68 1.34
CA ALA A 560 -33.37 -10.41 1.35
C ALA A 560 -33.80 -10.83 2.77
N GLU A 561 -32.84 -11.24 3.60
CA GLU A 561 -33.07 -11.57 5.00
C GLU A 561 -33.45 -10.36 5.85
N GLU A 562 -32.79 -9.21 5.68
CA GLU A 562 -33.09 -8.00 6.45
C GLU A 562 -34.44 -7.38 6.04
N GLN A 563 -34.75 -7.37 4.74
CA GLN A 563 -36.04 -6.89 4.24
C GLN A 563 -37.21 -7.76 4.74
N SER A 564 -37.00 -9.07 4.92
CA SER A 564 -38.03 -9.99 5.43
C SER A 564 -38.51 -9.67 6.85
N ASP A 565 -37.72 -8.92 7.62
CA ASP A 565 -38.10 -8.48 8.96
C ASP A 565 -39.16 -7.35 8.95
N GLY A 566 -39.36 -6.69 7.80
CA GLY A 566 -40.36 -5.62 7.64
C GLY A 566 -40.06 -4.36 8.44
N LYS A 567 -38.79 -4.09 8.77
CA LYS A 567 -38.35 -2.96 9.61
C LYS A 567 -37.69 -1.82 8.84
N SER A 568 -37.83 -1.80 7.50
CA SER A 568 -37.29 -0.74 6.62
C SER A 568 -35.76 -0.62 6.59
N PHE A 569 -35.03 -1.68 6.96
CA PHE A 569 -33.58 -1.78 6.76
C PHE A 569 -33.26 -2.64 5.55
N ASP A 570 -32.14 -2.33 4.92
CA ASP A 570 -31.54 -3.07 3.81
C ASP A 570 -30.02 -2.93 3.89
N VAL A 571 -29.27 -3.59 3.01
CA VAL A 571 -27.83 -3.41 2.87
C VAL A 571 -27.48 -1.94 2.62
N TYR A 572 -26.47 -1.44 3.35
CA TYR A 572 -26.02 -0.07 3.16
C TYR A 572 -25.44 0.12 1.75
N ILE A 573 -25.74 1.26 1.13
CA ILE A 573 -25.22 1.63 -0.19
C ILE A 573 -24.18 2.71 0.01
N ILE A 574 -22.92 2.38 -0.29
CA ILE A 574 -21.83 3.35 -0.26
C ILE A 574 -21.86 4.11 -1.60
N PRO A 575 -22.00 5.45 -1.59
CA PRO A 575 -21.89 6.27 -2.80
C PRO A 575 -20.59 5.96 -3.55
N ASP A 576 -20.64 5.86 -4.88
CA ASP A 576 -19.49 5.57 -5.75
C ASP A 576 -18.79 4.21 -5.51
N TYR A 577 -19.42 3.29 -4.78
CA TYR A 577 -18.95 1.91 -4.59
C TYR A 577 -20.05 0.88 -4.86
N GLY A 578 -21.23 1.06 -4.26
CA GLY A 578 -22.39 0.17 -4.45
C GLY A 578 -22.92 -0.45 -3.16
N LYS A 579 -23.78 -1.46 -3.32
CA LYS A 579 -24.42 -2.18 -2.22
C LYS A 579 -23.42 -3.08 -1.51
N LEU A 580 -23.48 -3.11 -0.18
CA LEU A 580 -22.74 -4.09 0.62
C LEU A 580 -23.33 -5.49 0.46
N ASN A 581 -22.48 -6.52 0.59
CA ASN A 581 -22.92 -7.92 0.54
C ASN A 581 -23.71 -8.35 1.79
N TYR A 582 -23.47 -7.69 2.91
CA TYR A 582 -24.09 -7.92 4.21
C TYR A 582 -24.48 -6.59 4.85
N CYS A 583 -25.57 -6.60 5.63
CA CYS A 583 -25.97 -5.49 6.49
C CYS A 583 -25.02 -5.34 7.69
N GLY A 584 -24.47 -6.46 8.15
CA GLY A 584 -23.62 -6.58 9.32
C GLY A 584 -22.18 -6.16 9.13
N LEU A 585 -21.43 -6.26 10.23
CA LEU A 585 -20.06 -5.77 10.32
C LEU A 585 -19.08 -6.48 9.36
N GLN A 586 -19.38 -7.73 8.95
CA GLN A 586 -18.54 -8.49 8.02
C GLN A 586 -18.28 -7.73 6.71
N ALA A 587 -19.32 -7.14 6.11
CA ALA A 587 -19.16 -6.41 4.85
C ALA A 587 -18.28 -5.17 5.01
N ILE A 588 -18.43 -4.48 6.14
CA ILE A 588 -17.65 -3.27 6.44
C ILE A 588 -16.18 -3.64 6.67
N ILE A 589 -15.91 -4.68 7.47
CA ILE A 589 -14.55 -5.15 7.76
C ILE A 589 -13.84 -5.63 6.50
N THR A 590 -14.55 -6.36 5.62
CA THR A 590 -13.96 -6.84 4.36
C THR A 590 -13.39 -5.70 3.51
N ILE A 591 -14.05 -4.54 3.52
CA ILE A 591 -13.60 -3.33 2.83
C ILE A 591 -12.50 -2.62 3.65
N LEU A 592 -12.70 -2.44 4.95
CA LEU A 592 -11.73 -1.76 5.83
C LEU A 592 -10.38 -2.48 5.88
N ASP A 593 -10.34 -3.81 5.81
CA ASP A 593 -9.09 -4.60 5.78
C ASP A 593 -8.21 -4.20 4.60
N GLN A 594 -8.79 -4.03 3.41
CA GLN A 594 -8.07 -3.57 2.23
C GLN A 594 -7.65 -2.10 2.35
N ILE A 595 -8.55 -1.24 2.84
CA ILE A 595 -8.26 0.18 3.06
C ILE A 595 -7.09 0.35 4.01
N ARG A 596 -7.04 -0.38 5.13
CA ARG A 596 -5.93 -0.32 6.09
C ARG A 596 -4.63 -0.81 5.50
N LEU A 597 -4.66 -1.95 4.79
CA LEU A 597 -3.45 -2.57 4.24
C LEU A 597 -2.73 -1.63 3.26
N PHE A 598 -3.49 -0.92 2.43
CA PHE A 598 -2.96 -0.01 1.41
C PHE A 598 -3.13 1.48 1.76
N ASN A 599 -3.59 1.78 2.97
CA ASN A 599 -3.88 3.12 3.47
C ASN A 599 -4.68 4.01 2.48
N GLN A 600 -5.78 3.48 1.94
CA GLN A 600 -6.55 4.11 0.86
C GLN A 600 -7.47 5.23 1.34
N LEU A 601 -6.90 6.41 1.64
CA LEU A 601 -7.65 7.57 2.16
C LEU A 601 -8.68 8.18 1.20
N LYS A 602 -8.64 7.78 -0.07
CA LYS A 602 -9.56 8.20 -1.14
C LYS A 602 -10.65 7.15 -1.45
N HIS A 603 -10.69 6.03 -0.73
CA HIS A 603 -11.69 4.99 -0.96
C HIS A 603 -13.11 5.55 -0.68
N PRO A 604 -14.15 5.20 -1.47
CA PRO A 604 -15.50 5.75 -1.30
C PRO A 604 -16.07 5.61 0.12
N LEU A 605 -15.83 4.48 0.79
CA LEU A 605 -16.17 4.29 2.22
C LEU A 605 -15.56 5.36 3.13
N VAL A 606 -14.28 5.71 2.92
CA VAL A 606 -13.59 6.74 3.71
C VAL A 606 -14.18 8.12 3.43
N LEU A 607 -14.49 8.41 2.16
CA LEU A 607 -15.14 9.66 1.77
C LEU A 607 -16.54 9.77 2.38
N ASN A 608 -17.33 8.69 2.36
CA ASN A 608 -18.65 8.63 3.00
C ASN A 608 -18.57 8.94 4.51
N LEU A 609 -17.60 8.34 5.22
CA LEU A 609 -17.36 8.61 6.65
C LEU A 609 -16.89 10.04 6.93
N LYS A 610 -16.14 10.66 6.01
CA LYS A 610 -15.73 12.07 6.11
C LYS A 610 -16.89 13.03 5.84
N GLN A 611 -17.77 12.68 4.91
CA GLN A 611 -18.89 13.52 4.48
C GLN A 611 -20.08 13.49 5.46
N GLY A 612 -20.29 12.37 6.15
CA GLY A 612 -21.38 12.28 7.11
C GLY A 612 -21.36 11.03 7.98
N ASN A 613 -22.37 10.93 8.84
CA ASN A 613 -22.44 9.93 9.91
C ASN A 613 -23.39 8.77 9.57
N TRP A 614 -23.83 8.69 8.31
CA TRP A 614 -24.92 7.82 7.90
C TRP A 614 -24.64 6.35 8.19
N LEU A 615 -23.42 5.87 7.91
CA LEU A 615 -23.04 4.48 8.19
C LEU A 615 -23.04 4.17 9.70
N MET A 616 -22.53 5.09 10.53
CA MET A 616 -22.54 4.94 11.99
C MET A 616 -23.97 4.86 12.53
N ASN A 617 -24.85 5.74 12.06
CA ASN A 617 -26.26 5.75 12.43
C ASN A 617 -26.97 4.48 11.93
N TYR A 618 -26.64 4.01 10.73
CA TYR A 618 -27.19 2.77 10.17
C TYR A 618 -26.85 1.55 11.05
N ILE A 619 -25.58 1.41 11.45
CA ILE A 619 -25.12 0.30 12.30
C ILE A 619 -25.86 0.31 13.64
N SER A 620 -25.90 1.46 14.34
CA SER A 620 -26.52 1.54 15.67
C SER A 620 -28.04 1.36 15.61
N ASN A 621 -28.72 1.99 14.64
CA ASN A 621 -30.18 1.95 14.55
C ASN A 621 -30.71 0.57 14.13
N ARG A 622 -30.01 -0.14 13.24
CA ARG A 622 -30.41 -1.51 12.85
C ARG A 622 -30.44 -2.46 14.05
N LEU A 623 -29.45 -2.34 14.93
CA LEU A 623 -29.33 -3.21 16.11
C LEU A 623 -30.26 -2.81 17.27
N LYS A 624 -30.61 -1.52 17.41
CA LYS A 624 -31.48 -1.00 18.48
C LYS A 624 -32.92 -1.50 18.42
N ILE A 625 -33.36 -2.01 17.27
CA ILE A 625 -34.74 -2.43 17.03
C ILE A 625 -35.07 -3.77 17.69
N TYR A 626 -34.07 -4.65 17.83
CA TYR A 626 -34.27 -5.98 18.40
C TYR A 626 -33.83 -6.00 19.85
N SER A 627 -34.65 -6.57 20.73
CA SER A 627 -34.40 -6.66 22.18
C SER A 627 -33.02 -7.24 22.51
N ASN A 628 -32.64 -8.33 21.85
CA ASN A 628 -31.37 -9.03 22.11
C ASN A 628 -30.12 -8.23 21.69
N THR A 629 -30.20 -7.47 20.59
CA THR A 629 -29.07 -6.66 20.09
C THR A 629 -29.14 -5.20 20.53
N LYS A 630 -30.20 -4.79 21.23
CA LYS A 630 -30.46 -3.38 21.59
C LYS A 630 -29.33 -2.77 22.40
N GLN A 631 -28.86 -3.49 23.42
CA GLN A 631 -27.76 -3.02 24.27
C GLN A 631 -26.46 -2.80 23.47
N LEU A 632 -26.20 -3.66 22.48
CA LEU A 632 -25.05 -3.50 21.58
C LEU A 632 -25.24 -2.29 20.65
N GLY A 633 -26.44 -2.11 20.10
CA GLY A 633 -26.79 -0.93 19.30
C GLY A 633 -26.66 0.38 20.07
N GLU A 634 -27.10 0.42 21.33
CA GLU A 634 -26.94 1.55 22.25
C GLU A 634 -25.46 1.82 22.58
N TRP A 635 -24.66 0.76 22.76
CA TRP A 635 -23.23 0.89 22.98
C TRP A 635 -22.53 1.50 21.75
N TYR A 636 -22.84 1.04 20.53
CA TYR A 636 -22.33 1.63 19.29
C TYR A 636 -22.78 3.08 19.12
N ASP A 637 -24.05 3.38 19.39
CA ASP A 637 -24.58 4.75 19.32
C ASP A 637 -23.82 5.70 20.24
N ASN A 638 -23.51 5.25 21.46
CA ASN A 638 -22.75 6.05 22.42
C ASN A 638 -21.33 6.36 21.93
N VAL A 639 -20.58 5.35 21.49
CA VAL A 639 -19.21 5.58 21.01
C VAL A 639 -19.17 6.40 19.72
N PHE A 640 -20.15 6.22 18.82
CA PHE A 640 -20.24 7.00 17.59
C PHE A 640 -20.58 8.47 17.83
N ARG A 641 -21.27 8.83 18.93
CA ARG A 641 -21.46 10.24 19.31
C ARG A 641 -20.14 10.92 19.63
N TYR A 642 -19.22 10.23 20.34
CA TYR A 642 -17.88 10.77 20.56
C TYR A 642 -17.09 10.88 19.25
N ILE A 643 -17.17 9.87 18.39
CA ILE A 643 -16.48 9.90 17.07
C ILE A 643 -17.00 11.04 16.19
N ASN A 644 -18.31 11.27 16.16
CA ASN A 644 -18.93 12.35 15.38
C ASN A 644 -18.42 13.75 15.80
N SER A 645 -18.02 13.93 17.05
CA SER A 645 -17.48 15.21 17.53
C SER A 645 -16.02 15.47 17.11
N LEU A 646 -15.35 14.49 16.51
CA LEU A 646 -13.97 14.64 16.03
C LEU A 646 -13.93 15.40 14.70
N SER A 647 -12.74 15.92 14.36
CA SER A 647 -12.47 16.43 13.02
C SER A 647 -12.74 15.35 11.97
N ARG A 648 -13.27 15.75 10.80
CA ARG A 648 -13.65 14.80 9.74
C ARG A 648 -12.49 13.92 9.27
N LEU A 649 -11.25 14.41 9.34
CA LEU A 649 -10.06 13.62 8.99
C LEU A 649 -9.79 12.46 9.97
N MET A 650 -10.26 12.56 11.21
CA MET A 650 -10.03 11.57 12.27
C MET A 650 -11.12 10.50 12.34
N ILE A 651 -12.33 10.81 11.88
CA ILE A 651 -13.50 9.91 11.96
C ILE A 651 -13.20 8.53 11.37
N PRO A 652 -12.65 8.39 10.14
CA PRO A 652 -12.40 7.07 9.55
C PRO A 652 -11.46 6.20 10.40
N ILE A 653 -10.44 6.79 11.02
CA ILE A 653 -9.46 6.09 11.85
C ILE A 653 -10.14 5.51 13.09
N TYR A 654 -10.87 6.35 13.83
CA TYR A 654 -11.51 5.91 15.07
C TYR A 654 -12.72 5.01 14.82
N PHE A 655 -13.44 5.23 13.73
CA PHE A 655 -14.48 4.31 13.27
C PHE A 655 -13.91 2.91 13.03
N ASP A 656 -12.84 2.81 12.24
CA ASP A 656 -12.17 1.54 11.98
C ASP A 656 -11.68 0.87 13.26
N LEU A 657 -11.04 1.61 14.18
CA LEU A 657 -10.59 1.06 15.45
C LEU A 657 -11.75 0.46 16.25
N ILE A 658 -12.91 1.12 16.32
CA ILE A 658 -14.07 0.58 17.02
C ILE A 658 -14.62 -0.65 16.29
N ILE A 659 -14.82 -0.56 14.98
CA ILE A 659 -15.43 -1.65 14.19
C ILE A 659 -14.54 -2.89 14.20
N ARG A 660 -13.23 -2.76 13.98
CA ARG A 660 -12.29 -3.89 13.97
C ARG A 660 -12.19 -4.60 15.31
N ASN A 661 -11.94 -3.86 16.40
CA ASN A 661 -11.78 -4.51 17.71
C ASN A 661 -13.10 -5.11 18.21
N SER A 662 -14.24 -4.47 17.93
CA SER A 662 -15.55 -5.06 18.27
C SER A 662 -15.85 -6.31 17.43
N TYR A 663 -15.53 -6.29 16.14
CA TYR A 663 -15.70 -7.44 15.25
C TYR A 663 -14.83 -8.63 15.66
N GLU A 664 -13.55 -8.42 15.98
CA GLU A 664 -12.64 -9.47 16.46
C GLU A 664 -13.22 -10.18 17.71
N LEU A 665 -13.72 -9.42 18.69
CA LEU A 665 -14.35 -10.00 19.89
C LEU A 665 -15.67 -10.72 19.60
N LEU A 666 -16.47 -10.24 18.63
CA LEU A 666 -17.70 -10.93 18.22
C LEU A 666 -17.39 -12.28 17.55
N LEU A 667 -16.33 -12.36 16.75
CA LEU A 667 -15.86 -13.63 16.17
C LEU A 667 -15.31 -14.59 17.24
N GLU A 668 -14.55 -14.07 18.21
CA GLU A 668 -14.05 -14.85 19.33
C GLU A 668 -15.20 -15.38 20.19
N HIS A 669 -16.20 -14.55 20.48
CA HIS A 669 -17.41 -14.95 21.21
C HIS A 669 -18.18 -16.03 20.45
N GLY A 670 -18.41 -15.84 19.15
CA GLY A 670 -19.06 -16.85 18.30
C GLY A 670 -18.31 -18.19 18.31
N SER A 671 -16.97 -18.14 18.26
CA SER A 671 -16.14 -19.35 18.40
C SER A 671 -16.24 -19.97 19.79
N SER A 672 -16.36 -19.15 20.84
CA SER A 672 -16.46 -19.61 22.23
C SER A 672 -17.75 -20.40 22.53
N LEU A 673 -18.84 -20.02 21.86
CA LEU A 673 -20.14 -20.71 21.93
C LEU A 673 -20.13 -22.05 21.17
N MET A 674 -19.15 -22.29 20.30
CA MET A 674 -19.03 -23.53 19.54
C MET A 674 -18.28 -24.62 20.31
N SER A 675 -18.32 -25.84 19.79
CA SER A 675 -17.68 -27.03 20.35
C SER A 675 -16.17 -26.85 20.64
N SER A 676 -15.62 -27.69 21.51
CA SER A 676 -14.18 -27.71 21.81
C SER A 676 -13.31 -27.91 20.57
N PHE A 677 -13.79 -28.71 19.61
CA PHE A 677 -13.15 -28.93 18.32
C PHE A 677 -12.92 -27.60 17.59
N ILE A 678 -13.94 -26.74 17.49
CA ILE A 678 -13.79 -25.44 16.81
C ILE A 678 -12.88 -24.50 17.60
N ARG A 679 -13.07 -24.40 18.92
CA ARG A 679 -12.29 -23.48 19.77
C ARG A 679 -10.79 -23.72 19.69
N GLN A 680 -10.38 -24.99 19.65
CA GLN A 680 -8.98 -25.42 19.66
C GLN A 680 -8.37 -25.52 18.26
N SER A 681 -9.15 -25.31 17.20
CA SER A 681 -8.68 -25.45 15.83
C SER A 681 -7.96 -24.21 15.28
N SER A 682 -7.36 -24.36 14.10
CA SER A 682 -6.70 -23.28 13.37
C SER A 682 -7.66 -22.16 12.95
N ILE A 683 -7.10 -21.01 12.58
CA ILE A 683 -7.87 -19.87 12.03
C ILE A 683 -8.73 -20.32 10.86
N PHE A 684 -8.19 -21.17 9.97
CA PHE A 684 -8.93 -21.68 8.81
C PHE A 684 -10.22 -22.43 9.20
N ILE A 685 -10.14 -23.36 10.16
CA ILE A 685 -11.32 -24.11 10.61
C ILE A 685 -12.31 -23.18 11.32
N ARG A 686 -11.83 -22.22 12.13
CA ARG A 686 -12.71 -21.22 12.76
C ARG A 686 -13.39 -20.33 11.72
N SER A 687 -12.71 -19.97 10.63
CA SER A 687 -13.29 -19.26 9.51
C SER A 687 -14.37 -20.08 8.79
N LEU A 688 -14.14 -21.38 8.55
CA LEU A 688 -15.18 -22.27 8.02
C LEU A 688 -16.39 -22.37 8.97
N ALA A 689 -16.14 -22.40 10.29
CA ALA A 689 -17.20 -22.45 11.29
C ALA A 689 -18.05 -21.18 11.32
N GLN A 690 -17.52 -20.01 10.91
CA GLN A 690 -18.33 -18.79 10.78
C GLN A 690 -19.46 -18.94 9.75
N THR A 691 -19.30 -19.82 8.74
CA THR A 691 -20.37 -20.14 7.79
C THR A 691 -21.62 -20.73 8.47
N SER A 692 -21.46 -21.40 9.62
CA SER A 692 -22.61 -21.84 10.43
C SER A 692 -23.41 -20.65 10.99
N ILE A 693 -22.73 -19.60 11.46
CA ILE A 693 -23.40 -18.39 11.94
C ILE A 693 -24.08 -17.70 10.76
N GLN A 694 -23.35 -17.55 9.66
CA GLN A 694 -23.83 -16.88 8.45
C GLN A 694 -25.12 -17.49 7.89
N LEU A 695 -25.22 -18.81 7.76
CA LEU A 695 -26.32 -19.46 7.02
C LEU A 695 -27.53 -19.81 7.88
N ILE A 696 -27.46 -19.71 9.21
CA ILE A 696 -28.51 -20.18 10.11
C ILE A 696 -29.09 -18.99 10.86
N SER A 697 -30.31 -18.64 10.50
CA SER A 697 -30.96 -17.42 10.97
C SER A 697 -32.48 -17.57 11.00
N ILE A 698 -33.15 -16.69 11.75
CA ILE A 698 -34.61 -16.60 11.77
C ILE A 698 -35.03 -15.64 10.66
N VAL A 699 -35.84 -16.12 9.71
CA VAL A 699 -36.32 -15.33 8.57
C VAL A 699 -37.84 -15.43 8.49
N PRO A 700 -38.58 -14.33 8.77
CA PRO A 700 -40.03 -14.38 8.92
C PRO A 700 -40.82 -14.93 7.72
N ASN A 701 -40.34 -14.75 6.48
CA ASN A 701 -40.96 -15.30 5.26
C ASN A 701 -40.43 -16.68 4.84
N SER A 702 -39.53 -17.31 5.63
CA SER A 702 -38.96 -18.63 5.37
C SER A 702 -38.96 -19.52 6.62
N ARG A 703 -40.11 -19.60 7.27
CA ARG A 703 -40.26 -20.35 8.52
C ARG A 703 -40.16 -21.86 8.30
N LEU A 704 -39.73 -22.55 9.35
CA LEU A 704 -39.90 -24.00 9.47
C LEU A 704 -41.32 -24.31 9.94
N PRO A 705 -41.85 -25.50 9.63
CA PRO A 705 -43.05 -26.04 10.26
C PRO A 705 -42.91 -26.03 11.79
N LEU A 706 -44.01 -25.68 12.45
CA LEU A 706 -44.10 -25.66 13.91
C LEU A 706 -43.85 -27.05 14.48
N LEU A 707 -43.01 -27.10 15.52
CA LEU A 707 -42.72 -28.29 16.31
C LEU A 707 -43.89 -28.60 17.25
N SER A 708 -43.95 -29.87 17.70
CA SER A 708 -44.99 -30.34 18.62
C SER A 708 -45.02 -29.51 19.92
N PRO A 709 -46.20 -29.10 20.41
CA PRO A 709 -46.32 -28.46 21.73
C PRO A 709 -45.96 -29.42 22.88
N ASN A 710 -45.93 -30.72 22.60
CA ASN A 710 -45.61 -31.78 23.55
C ASN A 710 -44.14 -32.21 23.47
N LEU A 711 -43.27 -31.38 22.90
CA LEU A 711 -41.84 -31.67 22.78
C LEU A 711 -41.15 -31.69 24.16
N CYS A 712 -40.14 -32.56 24.31
CA CYS A 712 -39.28 -32.55 25.49
C CYS A 712 -38.40 -31.30 25.52
N GLU A 713 -38.03 -30.83 26.71
CA GLU A 713 -37.09 -29.71 26.86
C GLU A 713 -35.71 -30.02 26.23
N PRO A 714 -35.02 -29.03 25.64
CA PRO A 714 -35.44 -27.63 25.49
C PRO A 714 -36.49 -27.44 24.38
N ARG A 715 -37.45 -26.53 24.60
CA ARG A 715 -38.44 -26.10 23.59
C ARG A 715 -37.98 -24.84 22.84
N PRO A 716 -38.41 -24.64 21.58
CA PRO A 716 -38.12 -23.39 20.87
C PRO A 716 -38.76 -22.20 21.59
N PHE A 717 -38.10 -21.05 21.52
CA PHE A 717 -38.66 -19.81 22.05
C PHE A 717 -39.94 -19.46 21.30
N GLU A 718 -40.97 -19.02 22.02
CA GLU A 718 -42.27 -18.65 21.47
C GLU A 718 -42.49 -17.15 21.61
N GLU A 719 -42.79 -16.49 20.50
CA GLU A 719 -43.16 -15.08 20.46
C GLU A 719 -44.61 -14.94 20.04
N LYS A 720 -45.35 -14.06 20.72
CA LYS A 720 -46.73 -13.75 20.34
C LYS A 720 -46.72 -12.61 19.33
N ASN A 721 -47.26 -12.86 18.13
CA ASN A 721 -47.44 -11.81 17.15
C ASN A 721 -48.43 -10.76 17.68
N GLU A 722 -48.00 -9.50 17.80
CA GLU A 722 -48.83 -8.43 18.34
C GLU A 722 -50.03 -8.09 17.44
N GLN A 723 -49.94 -8.37 16.14
CA GLN A 723 -50.99 -8.06 15.15
C GLN A 723 -51.96 -9.24 14.95
N THR A 724 -51.45 -10.47 14.86
CA THR A 724 -52.28 -11.66 14.59
C THR A 724 -52.66 -12.44 15.84
N PHE A 725 -52.06 -12.13 16.99
CA PHE A 725 -52.14 -12.87 18.26
C PHE A 725 -51.69 -14.34 18.19
N GLU A 726 -51.13 -14.78 17.05
CA GLU A 726 -50.60 -16.12 16.84
C GLU A 726 -49.30 -16.32 17.63
N ILE A 727 -49.13 -17.53 18.16
CA ILE A 727 -47.86 -17.96 18.77
C ILE A 727 -46.93 -18.43 17.64
N ILE A 728 -45.75 -17.83 17.57
CA ILE A 728 -44.73 -18.13 16.57
C ILE A 728 -43.54 -18.77 17.30
N GLN A 729 -43.20 -20.00 16.92
CA GLN A 729 -41.94 -20.61 17.35
C GLN A 729 -40.78 -19.99 16.57
N GLN A 730 -39.86 -19.35 17.27
CA GLN A 730 -38.69 -18.66 16.73
C GLN A 730 -37.57 -19.67 16.43
N ILE A 731 -37.81 -20.52 15.43
CA ILE A 731 -36.89 -21.59 15.05
C ILE A 731 -35.99 -21.08 13.91
N PRO A 732 -34.66 -21.07 14.08
CA PRO A 732 -33.76 -20.68 13.02
C PRO A 732 -33.72 -21.75 11.93
N SER A 733 -33.63 -21.30 10.68
CA SER A 733 -33.57 -22.17 9.51
C SER A 733 -32.26 -21.99 8.75
N LEU A 734 -31.84 -23.03 8.04
CA LEU A 734 -30.58 -23.07 7.31
C LEU A 734 -30.80 -22.67 5.84
N ALA A 735 -30.14 -21.59 5.42
CA ALA A 735 -30.11 -21.16 4.03
C ALA A 735 -29.23 -22.09 3.19
N THR A 736 -29.71 -22.46 2.00
CA THR A 736 -28.92 -23.24 1.04
C THR A 736 -27.66 -22.51 0.57
N GLY A 737 -27.72 -21.18 0.48
CA GLY A 737 -26.60 -20.36 0.06
C GLY A 737 -27.02 -18.95 -0.34
N PHE A 738 -26.14 -17.98 -0.07
CA PHE A 738 -26.40 -16.58 -0.35
C PHE A 738 -25.85 -16.15 -1.72
N PRO A 739 -26.48 -15.14 -2.38
CA PRO A 739 -27.69 -14.44 -1.96
C PRO A 739 -29.00 -15.12 -2.41
N TYR A 740 -28.94 -16.07 -3.34
CA TYR A 740 -30.12 -16.55 -4.07
C TYR A 740 -31.10 -17.40 -3.26
N PHE A 741 -30.64 -18.07 -2.20
CA PHE A 741 -31.44 -18.93 -1.33
C PHE A 741 -31.51 -18.38 0.09
N ALA A 742 -31.63 -17.07 0.20
CA ALA A 742 -31.62 -16.35 1.48
C ALA A 742 -33.02 -16.25 2.13
N SER A 743 -34.09 -16.15 1.35
CA SER A 743 -35.45 -15.92 1.83
C SER A 743 -36.52 -16.68 1.03
N ASP A 744 -37.78 -16.43 1.38
CA ASP A 744 -38.98 -17.01 0.80
C ASP A 744 -38.96 -18.54 0.75
N ILE A 745 -39.68 -19.13 -0.20
CA ILE A 745 -39.79 -20.58 -0.37
C ILE A 745 -38.44 -21.24 -0.68
N TRP A 746 -37.49 -20.49 -1.24
CA TRP A 746 -36.21 -21.01 -1.76
C TRP A 746 -35.16 -21.26 -0.68
N ARG A 747 -35.29 -20.65 0.50
CA ARG A 747 -34.30 -20.77 1.58
C ARG A 747 -34.10 -22.21 2.03
N ASN A 748 -35.21 -22.88 2.32
CA ASN A 748 -35.25 -24.17 3.02
C ASN A 748 -35.30 -25.34 2.03
N SER A 749 -34.12 -25.84 1.64
CA SER A 749 -33.98 -27.11 0.90
C SER A 749 -33.56 -28.23 1.85
N SER A 750 -34.35 -29.31 1.93
CA SER A 750 -34.01 -30.46 2.79
C SER A 750 -32.68 -31.09 2.41
N ARG A 751 -32.40 -31.22 1.10
CA ARG A 751 -31.17 -31.82 0.60
C ARG A 751 -29.96 -31.06 1.13
N ASN A 752 -29.93 -29.74 0.91
CA ASN A 752 -28.82 -28.90 1.34
C ASN A 752 -28.73 -28.79 2.87
N THR A 753 -29.88 -28.78 3.55
CA THR A 753 -29.94 -28.81 5.01
C THR A 753 -29.26 -30.06 5.55
N PHE A 754 -29.65 -31.25 5.10
CA PHE A 754 -29.18 -32.51 5.70
C PHE A 754 -27.81 -32.98 5.19
N THR A 755 -27.33 -32.49 4.04
CA THR A 755 -25.92 -32.63 3.69
C THR A 755 -25.02 -31.73 4.54
N SER A 756 -25.49 -30.53 4.89
CA SER A 756 -24.72 -29.54 5.65
C SER A 756 -24.83 -29.71 7.18
N LEU A 757 -25.88 -30.36 7.68
CA LEU A 757 -26.23 -30.42 9.10
C LEU A 757 -25.07 -30.91 9.98
N ARG A 758 -24.37 -31.96 9.54
CA ARG A 758 -23.22 -32.49 10.28
C ARG A 758 -22.11 -31.44 10.45
N GLY A 759 -21.75 -30.77 9.36
CA GLY A 759 -20.64 -29.80 9.35
C GLY A 759 -20.98 -28.51 10.08
N LEU A 760 -22.15 -27.93 9.78
CA LEU A 760 -22.53 -26.61 10.26
C LEU A 760 -23.20 -26.62 11.63
N LEU A 761 -23.82 -27.72 12.06
CA LEU A 761 -24.50 -27.79 13.36
C LEU A 761 -23.88 -28.79 14.34
N LEU A 762 -23.62 -30.03 13.94
CA LEU A 762 -23.12 -31.03 14.89
C LEU A 762 -21.66 -30.78 15.29
N LEU A 763 -20.77 -30.55 14.32
CA LEU A 763 -19.36 -30.28 14.61
C LEU A 763 -19.15 -28.93 15.30
N THR A 764 -20.04 -27.97 15.10
CA THR A 764 -20.01 -26.67 15.77
C THR A 764 -20.68 -26.67 17.14
N GLY A 765 -21.41 -27.72 17.52
CA GLY A 765 -22.07 -27.84 18.82
C GLY A 765 -23.49 -27.24 18.91
N ARG A 766 -24.11 -26.93 17.78
CA ARG A 766 -25.47 -26.38 17.66
C ARG A 766 -26.53 -27.48 17.66
N TYR A 767 -26.58 -28.24 18.76
CA TYR A 767 -27.39 -29.46 18.85
C TYR A 767 -28.89 -29.18 18.93
N GLU A 768 -29.31 -28.05 19.50
CA GLU A 768 -30.72 -27.69 19.60
C GLU A 768 -31.29 -27.35 18.21
N GLU A 769 -30.60 -26.50 17.45
CA GLU A 769 -31.04 -26.14 16.10
C GLU A 769 -31.01 -27.36 15.15
N ALA A 770 -30.05 -28.27 15.31
CA ALA A 770 -30.02 -29.53 14.56
C ALA A 770 -31.25 -30.40 14.86
N ARG A 771 -31.64 -30.50 16.14
CA ARG A 771 -32.83 -31.22 16.58
C ARG A 771 -34.09 -30.62 15.98
N TYR A 772 -34.23 -29.29 16.04
CA TYR A 772 -35.39 -28.60 15.49
C TYR A 772 -35.53 -28.82 13.98
N LEU A 773 -34.44 -28.72 13.22
CA LEU A 773 -34.45 -29.03 11.79
C LEU A 773 -34.91 -30.46 11.51
N ILE A 774 -34.33 -31.45 12.20
CA ILE A 774 -34.70 -32.87 12.03
C ILE A 774 -36.21 -33.08 12.24
N LEU A 775 -36.75 -32.53 13.33
CA LEU A 775 -38.15 -32.71 13.72
C LEU A 775 -39.11 -31.93 12.81
N SER A 776 -38.78 -30.69 12.44
CA SER A 776 -39.60 -29.87 11.54
C SER A 776 -39.75 -30.52 10.17
N TYR A 777 -38.65 -31.02 9.58
CA TYR A 777 -38.73 -31.75 8.30
C TYR A 777 -39.43 -33.10 8.44
N GLY A 778 -39.27 -33.81 9.56
CA GLY A 778 -40.00 -35.03 9.87
C GLY A 778 -41.52 -34.81 9.94
N GLY A 779 -41.97 -33.66 10.44
CA GLY A 779 -43.39 -33.28 10.48
C GLY A 779 -44.02 -33.17 9.09
N CYS A 780 -43.21 -32.90 8.07
CA CYS A 780 -43.60 -32.83 6.67
C CYS A 780 -43.44 -34.15 5.90
N LEU A 781 -43.03 -35.25 6.54
CA LEU A 781 -42.85 -36.52 5.84
C LEU A 781 -44.15 -36.94 5.12
N ARG A 782 -44.03 -37.26 3.83
CA ARG A 782 -45.14 -37.76 2.99
C ARG A 782 -44.61 -38.69 1.91
N HIS A 783 -45.39 -39.70 1.52
CA HIS A 783 -44.97 -40.74 0.58
C HIS A 783 -43.69 -41.47 1.01
N GLY A 784 -43.41 -41.56 2.33
CA GLY A 784 -42.13 -42.04 2.83
C GLY A 784 -40.92 -41.17 2.45
N LEU A 785 -41.13 -39.95 1.96
CA LEU A 785 -40.11 -39.00 1.50
C LEU A 785 -40.11 -37.72 2.33
N ILE A 786 -38.95 -37.05 2.36
CA ILE A 786 -38.79 -35.69 2.88
C ILE A 786 -38.85 -34.73 1.68
N PRO A 787 -39.61 -33.62 1.75
CA PRO A 787 -39.77 -32.72 0.60
C PRO A 787 -38.46 -32.00 0.26
N ASN A 788 -38.17 -31.74 -1.01
CA ASN A 788 -37.01 -30.93 -1.41
C ASN A 788 -37.19 -29.48 -0.96
N LEU A 789 -38.22 -28.82 -1.50
CA LEU A 789 -38.65 -27.48 -1.16
C LEU A 789 -39.59 -27.56 0.04
N LEU A 790 -39.21 -26.95 1.17
CA LEU A 790 -40.02 -27.08 2.39
C LEU A 790 -41.24 -26.16 2.40
N ALA A 791 -41.08 -24.87 2.03
CA ALA A 791 -42.15 -23.86 2.04
C ALA A 791 -43.10 -23.99 3.25
N ASP A 792 -42.56 -23.75 4.45
CA ASP A 792 -43.22 -23.83 5.77
C ASP A 792 -44.05 -25.09 6.05
N GLY A 793 -43.85 -26.15 5.25
CA GLY A 793 -44.59 -27.40 5.31
C GLY A 793 -45.94 -27.39 4.58
N LYS A 794 -46.39 -26.24 4.05
CA LYS A 794 -47.74 -26.09 3.48
C LYS A 794 -47.79 -26.31 1.98
N ILE A 795 -46.75 -25.86 1.28
CA ILE A 795 -46.63 -25.95 -0.19
C ILE A 795 -45.36 -26.75 -0.55
N SER A 796 -45.04 -27.76 0.27
CA SER A 796 -43.83 -28.56 0.10
C SER A 796 -43.87 -29.43 -1.16
N ARG A 797 -42.75 -29.50 -1.88
CA ARG A 797 -42.61 -30.31 -3.10
C ARG A 797 -41.80 -31.59 -2.85
N PHE A 798 -42.33 -32.73 -3.28
CA PHE A 798 -41.77 -34.06 -3.03
C PHE A 798 -41.15 -34.67 -4.30
N ASN A 799 -40.29 -33.89 -4.97
CA ASN A 799 -39.53 -34.29 -6.15
C ASN A 799 -38.12 -34.78 -5.83
N SER A 800 -37.81 -35.07 -4.56
CA SER A 800 -36.48 -35.50 -4.11
C SER A 800 -36.54 -36.89 -3.48
N ARG A 801 -35.77 -37.81 -4.07
CA ARG A 801 -35.61 -39.19 -3.59
C ARG A 801 -34.41 -39.34 -2.67
N ASP A 802 -33.43 -38.45 -2.75
CA ASP A 802 -32.21 -38.50 -1.95
C ASP A 802 -32.35 -37.79 -0.59
N SER A 803 -33.19 -36.75 -0.48
CA SER A 803 -33.39 -35.97 0.74
C SER A 803 -33.72 -36.82 1.98
N VAL A 804 -34.55 -37.86 1.83
CA VAL A 804 -34.95 -38.72 2.95
C VAL A 804 -33.76 -39.51 3.51
N TRP A 805 -32.83 -39.94 2.64
CA TRP A 805 -31.64 -40.67 3.06
C TRP A 805 -30.63 -39.76 3.75
N TRP A 806 -30.47 -38.52 3.26
CA TRP A 806 -29.67 -37.50 3.95
C TRP A 806 -30.26 -37.13 5.32
N TRP A 807 -31.59 -37.07 5.42
CA TRP A 807 -32.28 -36.86 6.69
C TRP A 807 -32.03 -38.01 7.66
N LEU A 808 -32.21 -39.27 7.25
CA LEU A 808 -31.90 -40.44 8.08
C LEU A 808 -30.42 -40.49 8.49
N TYR A 809 -29.51 -40.17 7.57
CA TYR A 809 -28.09 -40.04 7.86
C TYR A 809 -27.83 -38.95 8.91
N SER A 810 -28.53 -37.81 8.83
CA SER A 810 -28.45 -36.74 9.82
C SER A 810 -28.96 -37.17 11.19
N VAL A 811 -30.07 -37.92 11.27
CA VAL A 811 -30.56 -38.50 12.53
C VAL A 811 -29.51 -39.45 13.12
N SER A 812 -28.95 -40.35 12.31
CA SER A 812 -27.89 -41.25 12.75
C SER A 812 -26.68 -40.48 13.30
N ASN A 813 -26.19 -39.46 12.58
CA ASN A 813 -25.10 -38.61 13.06
C ASN A 813 -25.46 -37.88 14.36
N TYR A 814 -26.69 -37.38 14.49
CA TYR A 814 -27.17 -36.75 15.71
C TYR A 814 -27.07 -37.73 16.89
N THR A 815 -27.60 -38.94 16.75
CA THR A 815 -27.59 -39.95 17.82
C THR A 815 -26.18 -40.39 18.24
N ASN A 816 -25.21 -40.32 17.33
CA ASN A 816 -23.82 -40.73 17.57
C ASN A 816 -22.93 -39.61 18.11
N ILE A 817 -23.18 -38.35 17.73
CA ILE A 817 -22.31 -37.21 18.07
C ILE A 817 -22.82 -36.46 19.30
N VAL A 818 -24.14 -36.31 19.44
CA VAL A 818 -24.74 -35.52 20.53
C VAL A 818 -24.76 -36.36 21.80
N PRO A 819 -24.35 -35.82 22.96
CA PRO A 819 -24.52 -36.48 24.25
C PRO A 819 -25.99 -36.86 24.49
N ASP A 820 -26.25 -38.11 24.85
CA ASP A 820 -27.61 -38.68 24.93
C ASP A 820 -28.46 -38.49 23.66
N GLY A 821 -27.82 -38.34 22.49
CA GLY A 821 -28.49 -38.01 21.24
C GLY A 821 -29.56 -39.01 20.82
N TYR A 822 -29.48 -40.27 21.26
CA TYR A 822 -30.51 -41.30 21.04
C TYR A 822 -31.89 -40.91 21.58
N LYS A 823 -31.98 -39.98 22.55
CA LYS A 823 -33.26 -39.48 23.09
C LYS A 823 -34.12 -38.78 22.04
N ILE A 824 -33.52 -38.22 20.99
CA ILE A 824 -34.26 -37.59 19.88
C ILE A 824 -35.25 -38.56 19.23
N LEU A 825 -34.97 -39.87 19.25
CA LEU A 825 -35.86 -40.89 18.69
C LEU A 825 -37.23 -40.92 19.38
N SER A 826 -37.28 -40.53 20.66
CA SER A 826 -38.51 -40.44 21.46
C SER A 826 -39.13 -39.03 21.45
N ASP A 827 -38.61 -38.10 20.65
CA ASP A 827 -39.26 -36.80 20.48
C ASP A 827 -40.53 -36.91 19.64
N LYS A 828 -41.51 -36.10 20.00
CA LYS A 828 -42.77 -35.99 19.28
C LYS A 828 -42.61 -35.10 18.05
N VAL A 829 -42.89 -35.70 16.90
CA VAL A 829 -43.01 -35.05 15.61
C VAL A 829 -44.50 -34.81 15.36
N SER A 830 -44.91 -33.54 15.30
CA SER A 830 -46.27 -33.17 14.91
C SER A 830 -46.43 -33.34 13.40
N ARG A 831 -47.21 -34.33 12.96
CA ARG A 831 -47.40 -34.62 11.53
C ARG A 831 -48.37 -33.62 10.89
N LEU A 832 -47.87 -32.79 9.98
CA LEU A 832 -48.71 -31.91 9.17
C LEU A 832 -49.60 -32.70 8.21
N TYR A 833 -49.09 -33.84 7.72
CA TYR A 833 -49.79 -34.78 6.86
C TYR A 833 -49.68 -36.19 7.45
N PRO A 834 -50.64 -36.62 8.31
CA PRO A 834 -50.62 -37.95 8.90
C PRO A 834 -50.67 -39.10 7.90
N THR A 835 -51.33 -38.90 6.76
CA THR A 835 -51.37 -39.84 5.63
C THR A 835 -51.10 -39.13 4.31
N HIS A 836 -50.82 -39.89 3.25
CA HIS A 836 -50.47 -39.34 1.93
C HIS A 836 -51.54 -38.39 1.35
N ASP A 837 -52.81 -38.73 1.57
CA ASP A 837 -53.96 -37.95 1.06
C ASP A 837 -54.59 -37.02 2.10
N SER A 838 -54.01 -36.95 3.31
CA SER A 838 -54.58 -36.10 4.37
C SER A 838 -54.51 -34.61 4.01
N PRO A 839 -55.54 -33.83 4.41
CA PRO A 839 -55.42 -32.37 4.44
C PRO A 839 -54.47 -31.97 5.56
N ILE A 840 -53.94 -30.74 5.48
CA ILE A 840 -53.06 -30.19 6.51
C ILE A 840 -53.75 -30.23 7.87
N GLN A 841 -53.06 -30.75 8.88
CA GLN A 841 -53.57 -30.85 10.25
C GLN A 841 -52.99 -29.76 11.16
N PRO A 842 -53.75 -29.30 12.18
CA PRO A 842 -53.24 -28.40 13.20
C PRO A 842 -52.08 -29.03 13.98
N VAL A 843 -51.16 -28.20 14.47
CA VAL A 843 -49.99 -28.65 15.24
C VAL A 843 -50.43 -29.36 16.52
N GLY A 844 -49.81 -30.51 16.83
CA GLY A 844 -50.10 -31.32 18.01
C GLY A 844 -51.36 -32.18 17.92
N SER A 845 -52.14 -32.08 16.83
CA SER A 845 -53.31 -32.94 16.61
C SER A 845 -52.94 -34.39 16.33
N HIS A 846 -51.80 -34.63 15.68
CA HIS A 846 -51.27 -35.96 15.38
C HIS A 846 -49.76 -36.00 15.64
N ASP A 847 -49.39 -36.21 16.90
CA ASP A 847 -48.00 -36.43 17.30
C ASP A 847 -47.61 -37.90 17.10
N GLN A 848 -46.42 -38.12 16.54
CA GLN A 848 -45.78 -39.44 16.44
C GLN A 848 -44.37 -39.37 16.99
N PHE A 849 -43.87 -40.46 17.56
CA PHE A 849 -42.46 -40.52 17.94
C PHE A 849 -41.58 -40.53 16.70
N LEU A 850 -40.41 -39.89 16.77
CA LEU A 850 -39.48 -39.85 15.63
C LEU A 850 -39.09 -41.26 15.14
N TYR A 851 -38.94 -42.25 16.04
CA TYR A 851 -38.69 -43.64 15.62
C TYR A 851 -39.82 -44.24 14.77
N ASP A 852 -41.09 -43.88 15.04
CA ASP A 852 -42.24 -44.33 14.25
C ASP A 852 -42.22 -43.68 12.86
N VAL A 853 -41.85 -42.40 12.78
CA VAL A 853 -41.68 -41.66 11.52
C VAL A 853 -40.55 -42.29 10.69
N ILE A 854 -39.44 -42.68 11.31
CA ILE A 854 -38.33 -43.39 10.65
C ILE A 854 -38.78 -44.77 10.15
N HIS A 855 -39.51 -45.51 10.98
CA HIS A 855 -40.03 -46.82 10.61
C HIS A 855 -41.02 -46.72 9.44
N GLU A 856 -41.85 -45.68 9.40
CA GLU A 856 -42.73 -45.37 8.26
C GLU A 856 -41.93 -45.23 6.97
N VAL A 857 -40.83 -44.47 6.97
CA VAL A 857 -39.95 -44.31 5.79
C VAL A 857 -39.47 -45.65 5.27
N LEU A 858 -38.91 -46.48 6.14
CA LEU A 858 -38.34 -47.78 5.76
C LEU A 858 -39.41 -48.73 5.22
N ARG A 859 -40.54 -48.80 5.91
CA ARG A 859 -41.69 -49.63 5.51
C ARG A 859 -42.25 -49.20 4.16
N CYS A 860 -42.43 -47.89 3.95
CA CYS A 860 -42.94 -47.34 2.70
C CYS A 860 -42.05 -47.71 1.50
N HIS A 861 -40.72 -47.62 1.64
CA HIS A 861 -39.79 -48.00 0.55
C HIS A 861 -39.80 -49.50 0.26
N LEU A 862 -39.98 -50.35 1.28
CA LEU A 862 -40.13 -51.80 1.09
C LEU A 862 -41.45 -52.16 0.38
N GLN A 863 -42.50 -51.36 0.55
CA GLN A 863 -43.83 -51.58 -0.01
C GLN A 863 -44.01 -51.05 -1.44
N LEU A 864 -42.94 -50.56 -2.08
CA LEU A 864 -42.95 -49.90 -3.40
C LEU A 864 -43.85 -48.65 -3.41
N LEU A 865 -43.22 -47.49 -3.27
CA LEU A 865 -43.86 -46.19 -3.41
C LEU A 865 -44.23 -45.94 -4.87
N SER A 866 -45.50 -45.63 -5.13
CA SER A 866 -45.97 -45.15 -6.42
C SER A 866 -46.96 -44.01 -6.20
N PHE A 867 -46.63 -42.82 -6.70
CA PHE A 867 -47.49 -41.64 -6.58
C PHE A 867 -47.24 -40.64 -7.72
N ARG A 868 -48.23 -39.79 -7.99
CA ARG A 868 -48.09 -38.61 -8.85
C ARG A 868 -47.95 -37.37 -7.98
N GLU A 869 -47.03 -36.46 -8.32
CA GLU A 869 -46.82 -35.24 -7.54
C GLU A 869 -48.13 -34.44 -7.38
N ARG A 870 -48.43 -34.01 -6.15
CA ARG A 870 -49.62 -33.21 -5.85
C ARG A 870 -49.51 -31.85 -6.55
N GLY A 871 -50.50 -31.53 -7.38
CA GLY A 871 -50.49 -30.31 -8.19
C GLY A 871 -49.67 -30.43 -9.49
N ALA A 872 -49.37 -31.65 -9.94
CA ALA A 872 -48.67 -31.91 -11.21
C ALA A 872 -49.24 -31.09 -12.38
N GLY A 873 -48.35 -30.48 -13.15
CA GLY A 873 -48.67 -29.58 -14.25
C GLY A 873 -47.73 -28.39 -14.32
N HIS A 874 -47.92 -27.55 -15.34
CA HIS A 874 -47.05 -26.42 -15.65
C HIS A 874 -46.92 -25.38 -14.51
N SER A 875 -47.94 -25.28 -13.64
CA SER A 875 -47.92 -24.40 -12.47
C SER A 875 -46.98 -24.86 -11.35
N LEU A 876 -46.67 -26.16 -11.28
CA LEU A 876 -45.74 -26.74 -10.31
C LEU A 876 -44.32 -26.80 -10.87
N ASP A 877 -44.18 -27.13 -12.15
CA ASP A 877 -42.92 -27.16 -12.87
C ASP A 877 -43.17 -26.86 -14.36
N SER A 878 -42.61 -25.76 -14.84
CA SER A 878 -42.89 -25.29 -16.21
C SER A 878 -42.19 -26.11 -17.29
N ASN A 879 -41.15 -26.87 -16.93
CA ASN A 879 -40.27 -27.54 -17.89
C ASN A 879 -40.32 -29.07 -17.81
N MET A 880 -40.92 -29.62 -16.75
CA MET A 880 -41.06 -31.07 -16.58
C MET A 880 -42.18 -31.63 -17.48
N ASN A 881 -41.86 -32.71 -18.20
CA ASN A 881 -42.85 -33.47 -18.97
C ASN A 881 -43.89 -34.12 -18.04
N ASP A 882 -45.09 -34.44 -18.54
CA ASP A 882 -46.18 -35.00 -17.74
C ASP A 882 -45.77 -36.29 -16.99
N GLU A 883 -44.99 -37.14 -17.66
CA GLU A 883 -44.46 -38.40 -17.15
C GLU A 883 -43.44 -38.20 -16.04
N GLY A 884 -42.79 -37.03 -15.98
CA GLY A 884 -41.82 -36.67 -14.94
C GLY A 884 -42.46 -36.58 -13.55
N PHE A 885 -43.74 -36.19 -13.47
CA PHE A 885 -44.47 -36.07 -12.21
C PHE A 885 -44.85 -37.42 -11.57
N ASN A 886 -44.72 -38.52 -12.32
CA ASN A 886 -45.04 -39.87 -11.83
C ASN A 886 -43.79 -40.51 -11.22
N ASN A 887 -43.83 -40.76 -9.91
CA ASN A 887 -42.72 -41.28 -9.15
C ASN A 887 -42.96 -42.73 -8.75
N GLN A 888 -41.95 -43.58 -8.98
CA GLN A 888 -41.90 -44.95 -8.50
C GLN A 888 -40.56 -45.17 -7.79
N ILE A 889 -40.59 -45.64 -6.54
CA ILE A 889 -39.42 -45.81 -5.68
C ILE A 889 -39.61 -47.07 -4.85
N GLY A 890 -38.61 -47.94 -4.80
CA GLY A 890 -38.71 -49.18 -4.04
C GLY A 890 -37.36 -49.75 -3.66
N VAL A 891 -37.39 -50.92 -3.04
CA VAL A 891 -36.20 -51.73 -2.75
C VAL A 891 -36.25 -52.98 -3.63
N ASP A 892 -35.17 -53.25 -4.34
CA ASP A 892 -35.03 -54.51 -5.06
C ASP A 892 -34.83 -55.64 -4.04
N SER A 893 -35.85 -56.50 -3.90
CA SER A 893 -35.85 -57.64 -2.97
C SER A 893 -34.68 -58.62 -3.18
N LYS A 894 -34.05 -58.65 -4.35
CA LYS A 894 -32.92 -59.55 -4.64
C LYS A 894 -31.58 -58.97 -4.20
N THR A 895 -31.39 -57.66 -4.37
CA THR A 895 -30.11 -56.99 -4.12
C THR A 895 -30.08 -56.16 -2.84
N GLY A 896 -31.25 -55.79 -2.32
CA GLY A 896 -31.41 -54.87 -1.19
C GLY A 896 -31.19 -53.40 -1.53
N PHE A 897 -30.92 -53.05 -2.79
CA PHE A 897 -30.69 -51.67 -3.21
C PHE A 897 -31.99 -50.91 -3.45
N VAL A 898 -31.98 -49.63 -3.07
CA VAL A 898 -33.06 -48.69 -3.39
C VAL A 898 -32.98 -48.30 -4.87
N PHE A 899 -34.09 -48.42 -5.58
CA PHE A 899 -34.25 -47.91 -6.95
C PHE A 899 -35.38 -46.89 -7.01
N GLY A 900 -35.36 -46.03 -8.01
CA GLY A 900 -36.50 -45.15 -8.27
C GLY A 900 -36.21 -44.01 -9.21
N GLY A 901 -37.27 -43.33 -9.63
CA GLY A 901 -37.22 -42.29 -10.66
C GLY A 901 -37.51 -42.81 -12.06
N ASN A 902 -37.42 -41.92 -13.05
CA ASN A 902 -37.61 -42.22 -14.46
C ASN A 902 -36.76 -41.26 -15.32
N ARG A 903 -36.70 -41.47 -16.64
CA ARG A 903 -35.87 -40.65 -17.55
C ARG A 903 -36.29 -39.17 -17.65
N TRP A 904 -37.47 -38.82 -17.15
CA TRP A 904 -38.08 -37.50 -17.20
C TRP A 904 -38.07 -36.79 -15.85
N ASN A 905 -37.40 -37.33 -14.83
CA ASN A 905 -37.34 -36.73 -13.51
C ASN A 905 -35.92 -36.60 -12.95
N CYS A 906 -35.83 -35.77 -11.92
CA CYS A 906 -34.58 -35.27 -11.36
C CYS A 906 -34.54 -35.50 -9.84
N GLY A 907 -34.83 -36.73 -9.41
CA GLY A 907 -34.97 -37.09 -7.99
C GLY A 907 -33.69 -37.07 -7.14
N THR A 908 -32.53 -36.77 -7.73
CA THR A 908 -31.21 -36.72 -7.08
C THR A 908 -30.67 -35.30 -7.08
N TRP A 909 -29.65 -34.99 -6.29
CA TRP A 909 -28.98 -33.67 -6.27
C TRP A 909 -28.49 -33.14 -7.62
N MET A 910 -28.22 -34.03 -8.59
CA MET A 910 -28.01 -33.67 -9.99
C MET A 910 -29.35 -33.35 -10.65
N ASP A 911 -30.08 -32.35 -10.15
CA ASP A 911 -31.49 -32.11 -10.48
C ASP A 911 -31.75 -31.08 -11.58
N LYS A 912 -30.81 -30.94 -12.52
CA LYS A 912 -30.99 -29.99 -13.62
C LYS A 912 -32.06 -30.48 -14.60
N MET A 913 -33.26 -29.92 -14.50
CA MET A 913 -34.28 -30.02 -15.54
C MET A 913 -33.89 -29.10 -16.71
N GLY A 914 -33.82 -29.66 -17.91
CA GLY A 914 -33.48 -28.93 -19.14
C GLY A 914 -34.57 -27.91 -19.49
N SER A 915 -34.17 -26.70 -19.86
CA SER A 915 -35.09 -25.60 -20.16
C SER A 915 -34.62 -24.73 -21.34
N SER A 916 -33.65 -25.21 -22.12
CA SER A 916 -33.29 -24.57 -23.39
C SER A 916 -34.27 -25.08 -24.44
N GLU A 917 -34.90 -24.17 -25.17
CA GLU A 917 -35.65 -24.48 -26.38
C GLU A 917 -34.74 -24.96 -27.51
#